data_AF-A0A348VY16-F1
#
_entry.id   AF-A0A348VY16-F1
#
_cell.length_a   1.000
_cell.length_b   1.000
_cell.length_c   1.000
_cell.angle_alpha   90.00
_cell.angle_beta   90.00
_cell.angle_gamma   90.00
#
_symmetry.space_group_name_H-M   'P 1'
#
loop_
_entity.id
_entity.type
_entity.pdbx_description
1 polymer ?
#
loop_
_entity_poly.entity_id
_entity_poly.type
_entity_poly.pdbx_seq_one_letter_code
_entity_poly.pdbx_strand_id
1 'polypeptide(L)'
;MKIKSKSLVGAVILCVASLTGCSGQEKHTHKEVTRYNDEYHWTICEICNKLMSEKVAHTITTEVTKAPKCDEKGQEVHKCDCGFSQIYYISATGHKYKTEYSYNETSHYHECEICHDKTDIEDHNLLEEILEEPTEKKEGKKRVYCDKCSYEKFVTLSTISPTENILEILPDEVNDHPYLEMNGVYLNEQYPREFTIQKGSGYIKSDKLGAISEIAIHLYGYRNSVTVYDNITGGNQITGTKETKYLDGTPGNLFTYDLNGATSFRIENTATSDANAFSITIKHSGKVESPKYEEISISKALEIGSALTGVSEKSYIVSGKITAINDELVTISDGNNSLVVENKYIKNNMNPDYTVKLKGKIENRDGQILLTNISLQSYDPAKYGVEIQASEHGSIQVDKYSDLSYDDRVKITVIPDEGYKIKTLYVNGIKKNFYNNLATFLIKQNTLITAEFTKDYGENTIESEYVFSSYDSGVDKKENEEHTLDDNTKITVNNSFFSSNLIIYENGSALIESKGAIKELTIKTTATIGSLSIYGKESDTVNNLIASISNDRVTEYTYDISDKNYTTLNIVSTSGTVSLESISLVHVNTDTLGNFVIHSIEMVGTYGDSNLITYGNYDILIDGGTELDSDNLKKAIDTYVIDGVLDLLIITHPDSDHYAGITSGNPFVNLTDVKMMVTGDDASNDSIVDNVKSKFPNLEDYNISELVSEEKKTHTLSVDDKFSIDFLWHPGYSVKSKNNQSVATLLKYKNTKLFMAGDMERAACNNFIPTHPNLTSEEDFVIFKALHHASNGSNDTNFINYIKPDFAFVTAGMKLSDSDNTPNYKAHPYLDASIRIGNYTTQYYWSGVCGQLNIVCNGYTATAKGLGRSKDYYVYNKNTGEYIKADKEKEKTVTYFESYFYQNAIVNMDKPNLAGVSLYC
;
A
#
# COMPACT_ATOMS: atom_id res chain seq x y z
N MET A 1 60.85 8.51 -32.11
CA MET A 1 62.25 8.39 -31.60
C MET A 1 63.22 8.97 -32.63
N LYS A 2 64.55 8.95 -32.40
CA LYS A 2 65.56 9.74 -33.13
C LYS A 2 66.20 9.03 -34.36
N ILE A 3 66.48 9.83 -35.41
CA ILE A 3 67.66 9.80 -36.30
C ILE A 3 67.75 8.77 -37.48
N LYS A 4 68.05 9.36 -38.67
CA LYS A 4 68.89 9.00 -39.87
C LYS A 4 69.66 7.64 -39.88
N SER A 5 70.11 7.06 -41.02
CA SER A 5 70.62 7.66 -42.28
C SER A 5 70.95 6.66 -43.44
N LYS A 6 70.91 7.14 -44.72
CA LYS A 6 71.83 6.84 -45.88
C LYS A 6 71.92 5.38 -46.46
N SER A 7 72.26 5.11 -47.75
CA SER A 7 72.46 5.93 -48.98
C SER A 7 72.78 5.10 -50.28
N LEU A 8 72.72 5.77 -51.46
CA LEU A 8 73.51 5.51 -52.72
C LEU A 8 72.99 4.35 -53.65
N VAL A 9 73.31 4.18 -54.96
CA VAL A 9 74.29 4.78 -55.93
C VAL A 9 73.75 4.80 -57.40
N GLY A 10 74.20 5.74 -58.26
CA GLY A 10 74.45 5.55 -59.71
C GLY A 10 73.36 5.97 -60.74
N ALA A 11 73.67 6.36 -62.00
CA ALA A 11 74.93 6.76 -62.69
C ALA A 11 74.62 7.57 -64.00
N VAL A 12 75.61 8.21 -64.66
CA VAL A 12 75.41 9.20 -65.78
C VAL A 12 76.43 9.08 -66.93
N ILE A 13 76.02 9.24 -68.21
CA ILE A 13 76.85 9.52 -69.43
C ILE A 13 76.09 10.48 -70.41
N LEU A 14 76.80 11.17 -71.33
CA LEU A 14 76.39 12.35 -72.17
C LEU A 14 76.28 12.11 -73.70
N CYS A 15 75.66 13.07 -74.45
CA CYS A 15 75.88 13.43 -75.89
C CYS A 15 75.41 14.89 -76.23
N VAL A 16 75.62 15.44 -77.46
CA VAL A 16 75.84 16.90 -77.76
C VAL A 16 74.98 17.56 -78.92
N ALA A 17 74.84 18.92 -79.01
CA ALA A 17 73.91 19.73 -79.92
C ALA A 17 74.36 21.20 -80.36
N SER A 18 73.45 22.18 -80.71
CA SER A 18 73.65 23.64 -81.20
C SER A 18 72.34 24.56 -81.12
N LEU A 19 72.09 25.87 -81.52
CA LEU A 19 72.73 27.09 -82.17
C LEU A 19 71.97 28.49 -81.88
N THR A 20 71.93 29.59 -82.74
CA THR A 20 71.66 31.07 -82.35
C THR A 20 70.90 32.09 -83.34
N GLY A 21 70.44 33.32 -82.92
CA GLY A 21 69.89 34.48 -83.77
C GLY A 21 69.49 35.88 -83.10
N CYS A 22 69.18 37.01 -83.83
CA CYS A 22 68.84 38.45 -83.39
C CYS A 22 68.34 39.44 -84.55
N SER A 23 67.95 40.77 -84.53
CA SER A 23 67.48 41.89 -83.59
C SER A 23 67.20 43.32 -84.27
N GLY A 24 66.37 44.31 -83.77
CA GLY A 24 66.33 45.78 -84.22
C GLY A 24 65.12 46.75 -83.81
N GLN A 25 65.21 48.14 -83.82
CA GLN A 25 64.14 49.17 -83.42
C GLN A 25 64.40 50.72 -83.74
N GLU A 26 63.39 51.66 -83.77
CA GLU A 26 63.34 53.22 -83.78
C GLU A 26 61.83 53.78 -83.64
N LYS A 27 61.27 55.05 -83.56
CA LYS A 27 61.51 56.54 -83.25
C LYS A 27 60.14 57.34 -82.95
N HIS A 28 60.06 58.67 -82.57
CA HIS A 28 58.78 59.46 -82.20
C HIS A 28 58.78 61.05 -82.09
N THR A 29 57.65 61.78 -81.76
CA THR A 29 57.39 63.30 -81.87
C THR A 29 56.43 64.06 -80.82
N HIS A 30 55.83 65.27 -81.09
CA HIS A 30 55.28 66.36 -80.14
C HIS A 30 53.80 66.95 -80.35
N LYS A 31 53.27 67.97 -79.56
CA LYS A 31 51.79 68.24 -79.38
C LYS A 31 51.14 69.55 -78.73
N GLU A 32 49.79 69.54 -78.59
CA GLU A 32 48.81 70.39 -77.83
C GLU A 32 47.96 69.52 -76.84
N VAL A 33 47.29 70.04 -75.77
CA VAL A 33 46.62 69.19 -74.71
C VAL A 33 45.35 69.74 -74.00
N THR A 34 44.44 68.82 -73.60
CA THR A 34 43.21 69.07 -72.80
C THR A 34 43.41 68.92 -71.28
N ARG A 35 42.54 69.52 -70.46
CA ARG A 35 42.45 69.41 -68.99
C ARG A 35 40.99 69.41 -68.52
N TYR A 36 40.72 68.89 -67.32
CA TYR A 36 39.40 68.85 -66.70
C TYR A 36 39.47 68.84 -65.16
N ASN A 37 38.33 69.12 -64.51
CA ASN A 37 38.02 68.77 -63.13
C ASN A 37 36.66 68.03 -63.09
N ASP A 38 36.05 67.88 -61.92
CA ASP A 38 34.82 67.07 -61.75
C ASP A 38 33.55 67.70 -62.37
N GLU A 39 33.60 68.99 -62.72
CA GLU A 39 32.45 69.74 -63.26
C GLU A 39 32.66 70.20 -64.71
N TYR A 40 33.90 70.55 -65.11
CA TYR A 40 34.19 71.20 -66.39
C TYR A 40 35.50 70.73 -67.05
N HIS A 41 35.64 70.96 -68.36
CA HIS A 41 36.88 70.77 -69.13
C HIS A 41 37.27 71.97 -70.01
N TRP A 42 38.54 72.05 -70.39
CA TRP A 42 39.14 73.14 -71.18
C TRP A 42 40.49 72.71 -71.82
N THR A 43 41.01 73.46 -72.79
CA THR A 43 42.33 73.19 -73.42
C THR A 43 43.42 74.15 -72.97
N ILE A 44 44.69 73.69 -72.99
CA ILE A 44 45.89 74.49 -72.69
C ILE A 44 47.04 74.15 -73.65
N CYS A 45 47.99 75.07 -73.82
CA CYS A 45 49.25 74.75 -74.53
C CYS A 45 50.17 73.91 -73.64
N GLU A 46 50.69 72.79 -74.16
CA GLU A 46 51.53 71.83 -73.40
C GLU A 46 52.84 72.44 -72.86
N ILE A 47 53.45 73.37 -73.60
CA ILE A 47 54.77 73.94 -73.28
C ILE A 47 54.67 75.14 -72.32
N CYS A 48 53.60 75.94 -72.39
CA CYS A 48 53.47 77.18 -71.61
C CYS A 48 52.25 77.25 -70.67
N ASN A 49 51.43 76.19 -70.61
CA ASN A 49 50.23 76.06 -69.77
C ASN A 49 49.18 77.19 -69.91
N LYS A 50 49.29 78.07 -70.91
CA LYS A 50 48.29 79.13 -71.15
C LYS A 50 46.95 78.50 -71.53
N LEU A 51 45.87 79.03 -70.96
CA LEU A 51 44.49 78.67 -71.27
C LEU A 51 44.14 79.00 -72.73
N MET A 52 43.59 78.04 -73.45
CA MET A 52 43.27 78.12 -74.89
C MET A 52 41.75 78.08 -75.17
N SER A 53 40.93 77.61 -74.22
CA SER A 53 39.46 77.64 -74.30
C SER A 53 38.82 78.14 -73.00
N GLU A 54 37.54 78.50 -73.06
CA GLU A 54 36.71 78.60 -71.85
C GLU A 54 36.46 77.20 -71.23
N LYS A 55 35.89 77.18 -70.02
CA LYS A 55 35.52 75.95 -69.31
C LYS A 55 34.09 75.53 -69.66
N VAL A 56 33.92 74.32 -70.17
CA VAL A 56 32.62 73.77 -70.59
C VAL A 56 32.24 72.58 -69.71
N ALA A 57 30.96 72.48 -69.34
CA ALA A 57 30.47 71.39 -68.50
C ALA A 57 30.53 70.04 -69.23
N HIS A 58 30.66 68.94 -68.48
CA HIS A 58 30.77 67.61 -69.07
C HIS A 58 29.46 67.16 -69.74
N THR A 59 29.56 66.81 -71.03
CA THR A 59 28.54 65.96 -71.67
C THR A 59 28.87 64.52 -71.31
N ILE A 60 28.07 63.95 -70.40
CA ILE A 60 28.30 62.61 -69.85
C ILE A 60 27.66 61.54 -70.73
N THR A 61 28.41 60.47 -70.98
CA THR A 61 27.90 59.18 -71.46
C THR A 61 28.13 58.11 -70.39
N THR A 62 27.14 57.23 -70.19
CA THR A 62 27.18 56.19 -69.15
C THR A 62 27.40 54.82 -69.79
N GLU A 63 28.37 54.08 -69.27
CA GLU A 63 28.74 52.73 -69.72
C GLU A 63 28.70 51.75 -68.54
N VAL A 64 27.84 50.73 -68.58
CA VAL A 64 27.80 49.67 -67.55
C VAL A 64 28.98 48.73 -67.75
N THR A 65 30.09 48.97 -67.03
CA THR A 65 31.31 48.16 -67.13
C THR A 65 31.22 46.84 -66.36
N LYS A 66 30.28 46.70 -65.44
CA LYS A 66 29.98 45.45 -64.72
C LYS A 66 28.49 45.37 -64.39
N ALA A 67 27.77 44.39 -64.94
CA ALA A 67 26.39 44.15 -64.54
C ALA A 67 26.30 43.67 -63.06
N PRO A 68 25.23 44.02 -62.33
CA PRO A 68 24.99 43.46 -60.99
C PRO A 68 24.64 41.96 -61.06
N LYS A 69 24.93 41.23 -59.99
CA LYS A 69 24.53 39.82 -59.77
C LYS A 69 23.52 39.73 -58.62
N CYS A 70 23.14 38.51 -58.23
CA CYS A 70 22.30 38.24 -57.06
C CYS A 70 22.88 38.83 -55.76
N ASP A 71 24.21 38.79 -55.63
CA ASP A 71 25.04 39.08 -54.46
C ASP A 71 25.98 40.28 -54.69
N GLU A 72 26.65 40.34 -55.84
CA GLU A 72 27.59 41.40 -56.19
C GLU A 72 26.91 42.64 -56.77
N LYS A 73 27.29 43.81 -56.25
CA LYS A 73 26.98 45.10 -56.88
C LYS A 73 27.63 45.21 -58.27
N GLY A 74 26.88 45.81 -59.19
CA GLY A 74 27.35 46.22 -60.51
C GLY A 74 28.11 47.54 -60.45
N GLN A 75 28.72 47.93 -61.56
CA GLN A 75 29.41 49.20 -61.75
C GLN A 75 29.10 49.79 -63.12
N GLU A 76 28.88 51.09 -63.14
CA GLU A 76 28.80 51.90 -64.35
C GLU A 76 29.76 53.07 -64.28
N VAL A 77 30.24 53.52 -65.43
CA VAL A 77 31.24 54.59 -65.55
C VAL A 77 30.66 55.71 -66.40
N HIS A 78 30.64 56.90 -65.83
CA HIS A 78 30.17 58.14 -66.44
C HIS A 78 31.39 58.86 -67.02
N LYS A 79 31.46 58.98 -68.34
CA LYS A 79 32.63 59.45 -69.11
C LYS A 79 32.31 60.70 -69.93
N CYS A 80 33.31 61.52 -70.20
CA CYS A 80 33.27 62.62 -71.15
C CYS A 80 34.53 62.63 -72.02
N ASP A 81 34.39 62.98 -73.31
CA ASP A 81 35.47 62.91 -74.33
C ASP A 81 36.74 63.73 -73.99
N CYS A 82 36.63 64.67 -73.05
CA CYS A 82 37.75 65.41 -72.50
C CYS A 82 38.73 64.56 -71.64
N GLY A 83 38.32 63.36 -71.24
CA GLY A 83 39.06 62.44 -70.36
C GLY A 83 38.46 62.26 -68.96
N PHE A 84 37.44 63.04 -68.58
CA PHE A 84 36.75 62.84 -67.30
C PHE A 84 36.03 61.48 -67.24
N SER A 85 36.10 60.81 -66.09
CA SER A 85 35.56 59.46 -65.87
C SER A 85 35.33 59.21 -64.38
N GLN A 86 34.08 58.92 -63.98
CA GLN A 86 33.71 58.60 -62.59
C GLN A 86 32.88 57.30 -62.51
N ILE A 87 33.05 56.52 -61.44
CA ILE A 87 32.42 55.20 -61.27
C ILE A 87 31.28 55.28 -60.24
N TYR A 88 30.12 54.73 -60.60
CA TYR A 88 28.97 54.53 -59.72
C TYR A 88 28.66 53.03 -59.55
N TYR A 89 27.96 52.67 -58.48
CA TYR A 89 27.65 51.28 -58.15
C TYR A 89 26.15 50.99 -58.24
N ILE A 90 25.80 49.94 -58.98
CA ILE A 90 24.44 49.44 -59.13
C ILE A 90 24.18 48.40 -58.03
N SER A 91 23.05 48.46 -57.33
CA SER A 91 22.69 47.46 -56.32
C SER A 91 22.62 46.04 -56.91
N ALA A 92 22.96 45.04 -56.09
CA ALA A 92 22.75 43.63 -56.42
C ALA A 92 21.25 43.34 -56.62
N THR A 93 20.92 42.37 -57.47
CA THR A 93 19.54 42.06 -57.88
C THR A 93 18.76 41.26 -56.85
N GLY A 94 19.43 40.71 -55.83
CA GLY A 94 18.85 39.73 -54.91
C GLY A 94 18.78 38.33 -55.53
N HIS A 95 18.51 37.35 -54.66
CA HIS A 95 18.43 35.93 -55.02
C HIS A 95 17.00 35.57 -55.43
N LYS A 96 16.86 34.70 -56.44
CA LYS A 96 15.58 34.12 -56.87
C LYS A 96 15.68 32.60 -56.78
N TYR A 97 15.26 32.06 -55.65
CA TYR A 97 15.27 30.62 -55.41
C TYR A 97 14.11 29.93 -56.13
N LYS A 98 14.34 28.69 -56.58
CA LYS A 98 13.31 27.79 -57.12
C LYS A 98 12.25 27.51 -56.05
N THR A 99 11.02 27.21 -56.47
CA THR A 99 9.95 26.75 -55.56
C THR A 99 10.04 25.26 -55.21
N GLU A 100 10.62 24.45 -56.10
CA GLU A 100 10.83 23.01 -55.90
C GLU A 100 12.15 22.74 -55.18
N TYR A 101 12.15 21.78 -54.25
CA TYR A 101 13.34 21.36 -53.52
C TYR A 101 14.35 20.66 -54.45
N SER A 102 15.57 21.19 -54.47
CA SER A 102 16.74 20.48 -54.96
C SER A 102 17.36 19.67 -53.81
N TYR A 103 18.12 18.61 -54.11
CA TYR A 103 18.64 17.71 -53.07
C TYR A 103 20.02 17.14 -53.36
N ASN A 104 20.67 16.64 -52.32
CA ASN A 104 21.89 15.83 -52.38
C ASN A 104 21.72 14.55 -51.52
N GLU A 105 22.81 13.89 -51.13
CA GLU A 105 22.78 12.66 -50.33
C GLU A 105 22.34 12.83 -48.86
N THR A 106 22.46 14.02 -48.29
CA THR A 106 22.22 14.34 -46.86
C THR A 106 20.98 15.21 -46.63
N SER A 107 20.75 16.19 -47.52
CA SER A 107 19.80 17.28 -47.31
C SER A 107 19.10 17.74 -48.59
N HIS A 108 17.97 18.42 -48.42
CA HIS A 108 17.25 19.15 -49.46
C HIS A 108 17.25 20.65 -49.17
N TYR A 109 17.11 21.46 -50.22
CA TYR A 109 17.30 22.91 -50.17
C TYR A 109 16.65 23.59 -51.39
N HIS A 110 16.37 24.89 -51.29
CA HIS A 110 15.99 25.70 -52.44
C HIS A 110 17.23 26.35 -53.05
N GLU A 111 17.36 26.28 -54.38
CA GLU A 111 18.53 26.73 -55.13
C GLU A 111 18.23 28.01 -55.93
N CYS A 112 19.13 28.98 -55.90
CA CYS A 112 19.00 30.24 -56.65
C CYS A 112 19.20 30.00 -58.15
N GLU A 113 18.17 30.31 -58.95
CA GLU A 113 18.14 30.11 -60.42
C GLU A 113 19.29 30.81 -61.16
N ILE A 114 19.87 31.85 -60.57
CA ILE A 114 20.86 32.74 -61.21
C ILE A 114 22.30 32.39 -60.79
N CYS A 115 22.50 31.98 -59.54
CA CYS A 115 23.84 31.89 -58.94
C CYS A 115 24.09 30.60 -58.12
N HIS A 116 23.16 29.63 -58.12
CA HIS A 116 23.29 28.31 -57.49
C HIS A 116 23.56 28.29 -55.97
N ASP A 117 23.46 29.46 -55.33
CA ASP A 117 23.38 29.62 -53.89
C ASP A 117 22.16 28.89 -53.29
N LYS A 118 22.24 28.52 -52.02
CA LYS A 118 21.30 27.59 -51.37
C LYS A 118 20.72 28.18 -50.08
N THR A 119 19.40 28.21 -49.98
CA THR A 119 18.66 28.54 -48.76
C THR A 119 17.85 27.33 -48.29
N ASP A 120 17.32 27.43 -47.08
CA ASP A 120 16.29 26.52 -46.54
C ASP A 120 16.77 25.06 -46.58
N ILE A 121 18.03 24.88 -46.16
CA ILE A 121 18.74 23.60 -46.14
C ILE A 121 18.27 22.79 -44.92
N GLU A 122 17.48 21.75 -45.16
CA GLU A 122 17.06 20.79 -44.15
C GLU A 122 17.61 19.39 -44.46
N ASP A 123 18.03 18.67 -43.42
CA ASP A 123 18.39 17.25 -43.54
C ASP A 123 17.15 16.42 -43.94
N HIS A 124 17.37 15.33 -44.68
CA HIS A 124 16.26 14.51 -45.17
C HIS A 124 15.47 13.86 -44.03
N ASN A 125 14.17 14.15 -43.94
CA ASN A 125 13.22 13.29 -43.25
C ASN A 125 13.05 11.99 -44.06
N LEU A 126 13.83 10.97 -43.73
CA LEU A 126 13.87 9.71 -44.46
C LEU A 126 12.82 8.73 -43.94
N LEU A 127 11.79 8.49 -44.76
CA LEU A 127 10.84 7.41 -44.58
C LEU A 127 11.35 6.13 -45.23
N GLU A 128 10.98 4.97 -44.67
CA GLU A 128 11.34 3.66 -45.20
C GLU A 128 10.10 2.86 -45.59
N GLU A 129 10.19 2.17 -46.73
CA GLU A 129 9.14 1.34 -47.31
C GLU A 129 9.77 0.00 -47.71
N ILE A 130 9.33 -1.11 -47.12
CA ILE A 130 9.81 -2.44 -47.53
C ILE A 130 9.07 -2.85 -48.81
N LEU A 131 9.84 -3.12 -49.87
CA LEU A 131 9.31 -3.56 -51.16
C LEU A 131 9.36 -5.08 -51.32
N GLU A 132 10.38 -5.72 -50.74
CA GLU A 132 10.54 -7.16 -50.67
C GLU A 132 11.12 -7.54 -49.30
N GLU A 133 10.42 -8.37 -48.52
CA GLU A 133 10.89 -8.82 -47.21
C GLU A 133 12.13 -9.74 -47.33
N PRO A 134 13.15 -9.59 -46.47
CA PRO A 134 14.30 -10.50 -46.43
C PRO A 134 13.90 -11.88 -45.88
N THR A 135 14.58 -12.91 -46.37
CA THR A 135 14.36 -14.31 -45.94
C THR A 135 15.69 -15.01 -45.67
N GLU A 136 15.66 -16.18 -45.05
CA GLU A 136 16.83 -17.04 -44.80
C GLU A 136 17.62 -17.41 -46.08
N LYS A 137 17.04 -17.23 -47.28
CA LYS A 137 17.58 -17.72 -48.56
C LYS A 137 17.63 -16.66 -49.67
N LYS A 138 17.09 -15.48 -49.42
CA LYS A 138 17.01 -14.38 -50.38
C LYS A 138 17.02 -13.05 -49.63
N GLU A 139 17.91 -12.17 -50.06
CA GLU A 139 17.98 -10.78 -49.59
C GLU A 139 16.66 -10.03 -49.87
N GLY A 140 16.29 -9.15 -48.95
CA GLY A 140 15.15 -8.24 -49.09
C GLY A 140 15.57 -6.93 -49.73
N LYS A 141 14.60 -6.02 -49.89
CA LYS A 141 14.80 -4.71 -50.49
C LYS A 141 13.86 -3.70 -49.84
N LYS A 142 14.43 -2.67 -49.22
CA LYS A 142 13.67 -1.46 -48.83
C LYS A 142 14.00 -0.28 -49.75
N ARG A 143 13.01 0.58 -49.91
CA ARG A 143 13.12 1.93 -50.47
C ARG A 143 13.22 2.90 -49.29
N VAL A 144 14.14 3.85 -49.37
CA VAL A 144 14.33 4.91 -48.39
C VAL A 144 14.22 6.23 -49.13
N TYR A 145 13.23 7.05 -48.79
CA TYR A 145 12.85 8.23 -49.56
C TYR A 145 12.51 9.42 -48.65
N CYS A 146 12.58 10.63 -49.19
CA CYS A 146 12.13 11.83 -48.49
C CYS A 146 10.66 12.15 -48.83
N ASP A 147 9.89 12.61 -47.85
CA ASP A 147 8.51 13.08 -48.02
C ASP A 147 8.42 14.48 -48.66
N LYS A 148 9.42 15.34 -48.41
CA LYS A 148 9.49 16.73 -48.93
C LYS A 148 10.08 16.86 -50.33
N CYS A 149 10.91 15.92 -50.80
CA CYS A 149 11.61 16.02 -52.07
C CYS A 149 11.80 14.66 -52.77
N SER A 150 12.11 14.67 -54.07
CA SER A 150 12.25 13.45 -54.89
C SER A 150 13.52 12.61 -54.62
N TYR A 151 14.14 12.74 -53.44
CA TYR A 151 15.23 11.85 -53.03
C TYR A 151 14.70 10.45 -52.71
N GLU A 152 15.21 9.44 -53.41
CA GLU A 152 15.03 8.04 -53.04
C GLU A 152 16.29 7.22 -53.28
N LYS A 153 16.46 6.16 -52.49
CA LYS A 153 17.48 5.12 -52.66
C LYS A 153 16.91 3.75 -52.32
N PHE A 154 17.49 2.71 -52.91
CA PHE A 154 17.14 1.32 -52.60
C PHE A 154 18.27 0.68 -51.79
N VAL A 155 17.91 0.00 -50.70
CA VAL A 155 18.84 -0.67 -49.79
C VAL A 155 18.51 -2.16 -49.79
N THR A 156 19.48 -2.99 -50.18
CA THR A 156 19.41 -4.45 -50.02
C THR A 156 19.44 -4.78 -48.53
N LEU A 157 18.48 -5.58 -48.08
CA LEU A 157 18.42 -6.12 -46.73
C LEU A 157 19.05 -7.50 -46.74
N SER A 158 20.13 -7.69 -45.97
CA SER A 158 20.80 -8.99 -45.86
C SER A 158 19.84 -10.11 -45.47
N THR A 159 20.13 -11.35 -45.89
CA THR A 159 19.40 -12.54 -45.45
C THR A 159 19.33 -12.60 -43.93
N ILE A 160 18.12 -12.75 -43.38
CA ILE A 160 17.94 -12.89 -41.93
C ILE A 160 18.64 -14.15 -41.40
N SER A 161 19.38 -13.99 -40.30
CA SER A 161 19.85 -15.12 -39.49
C SER A 161 18.64 -15.91 -38.98
N PRO A 162 18.73 -17.25 -38.82
CA PRO A 162 17.62 -18.04 -38.32
C PRO A 162 17.26 -17.57 -36.91
N THR A 163 16.00 -17.17 -36.71
CA THR A 163 15.54 -16.57 -35.46
C THR A 163 15.74 -17.55 -34.30
N GLU A 164 16.28 -17.05 -33.19
CA GLU A 164 16.29 -17.77 -31.92
C GLU A 164 14.88 -17.64 -31.30
N ASN A 165 14.19 -18.78 -31.21
CA ASN A 165 12.85 -18.91 -30.67
C ASN A 165 12.91 -19.52 -29.28
N ILE A 166 11.94 -19.17 -28.44
CA ILE A 166 11.77 -19.74 -27.11
C ILE A 166 10.54 -20.64 -27.14
N LEU A 167 10.72 -21.90 -26.75
CA LEU A 167 9.62 -22.83 -26.48
C LEU A 167 9.60 -23.11 -24.97
N GLU A 168 8.52 -22.70 -24.32
CA GLU A 168 8.24 -23.04 -22.93
C GLU A 168 7.25 -24.20 -22.85
N ILE A 169 7.43 -25.07 -21.85
CA ILE A 169 6.58 -26.22 -21.53
C ILE A 169 6.10 -26.02 -20.09
N LEU A 170 4.78 -25.93 -19.91
CA LEU A 170 4.12 -25.74 -18.62
C LEU A 170 3.45 -27.04 -18.12
N PRO A 171 3.17 -27.17 -16.81
CA PRO A 171 2.63 -28.40 -16.23
C PRO A 171 1.26 -28.77 -16.83
N ASP A 172 0.36 -27.78 -16.89
CA ASP A 172 -1.01 -27.85 -17.40
C ASP A 172 -1.11 -28.24 -18.90
N GLU A 173 0.01 -28.26 -19.63
CA GLU A 173 0.09 -28.68 -21.03
C GLU A 173 0.47 -30.17 -21.20
N VAL A 174 0.86 -30.85 -20.11
CA VAL A 174 1.43 -32.22 -20.11
C VAL A 174 0.77 -33.12 -19.05
N ASN A 175 0.43 -32.55 -17.90
CA ASN A 175 -0.05 -33.23 -16.70
C ASN A 175 -1.30 -32.56 -16.11
N ASP A 176 -2.09 -33.38 -15.43
CA ASP A 176 -3.28 -32.98 -14.65
C ASP A 176 -2.91 -32.45 -13.25
N HIS A 177 -1.60 -32.40 -12.96
CA HIS A 177 -0.99 -31.93 -11.72
C HIS A 177 -0.19 -30.64 -12.00
N PRO A 178 -0.14 -29.66 -11.08
CA PRO A 178 0.62 -28.40 -11.22
C PRO A 178 2.14 -28.54 -11.35
N TYR A 179 2.69 -29.76 -11.51
CA TYR A 179 4.11 -30.00 -11.76
C TYR A 179 4.34 -31.01 -12.90
N LEU A 180 5.37 -30.75 -13.69
CA LEU A 180 5.93 -31.67 -14.67
C LEU A 180 6.73 -32.77 -13.93
N GLU A 181 6.15 -33.95 -13.80
CA GLU A 181 6.83 -35.17 -13.35
C GLU A 181 7.89 -35.58 -14.39
N MET A 182 9.17 -35.53 -14.02
CA MET A 182 10.29 -35.65 -14.97
C MET A 182 10.77 -37.09 -15.14
N ASN A 183 9.98 -37.92 -15.84
CA ASN A 183 10.34 -39.29 -16.20
C ASN A 183 10.70 -39.45 -17.70
N GLY A 184 11.71 -38.70 -18.13
CA GLY A 184 12.37 -38.84 -19.44
C GLY A 184 11.87 -37.89 -20.53
N VAL A 185 12.68 -36.89 -20.88
CA VAL A 185 12.42 -35.95 -21.98
C VAL A 185 13.54 -36.05 -23.02
N TYR A 186 13.18 -36.35 -24.26
CA TYR A 186 14.13 -36.67 -25.34
C TYR A 186 13.73 -35.98 -26.65
N LEU A 187 14.69 -35.67 -27.53
CA LEU A 187 14.37 -35.47 -28.95
C LEU A 187 14.05 -36.82 -29.63
N ASN A 188 13.11 -36.83 -30.56
CA ASN A 188 12.54 -38.05 -31.12
C ASN A 188 13.52 -38.77 -32.07
N GLU A 189 13.86 -40.03 -31.80
CA GLU A 189 14.85 -40.79 -32.58
C GLU A 189 14.49 -40.95 -34.07
N GLN A 190 13.19 -41.04 -34.40
CA GLN A 190 12.72 -41.18 -35.79
C GLN A 190 12.64 -39.82 -36.51
N TYR A 191 12.38 -38.75 -35.78
CA TYR A 191 12.24 -37.39 -36.29
C TYR A 191 13.03 -36.42 -35.38
N PRO A 192 14.37 -36.32 -35.52
CA PRO A 192 15.28 -35.67 -34.57
C PRO A 192 15.23 -34.13 -34.58
N ARG A 193 14.02 -33.60 -34.58
CA ARG A 193 13.61 -32.19 -34.48
C ARG A 193 12.31 -32.05 -33.68
N GLU A 194 11.46 -33.08 -33.62
CA GLU A 194 10.28 -33.13 -32.74
C GLU A 194 10.75 -33.62 -31.37
N PHE A 195 10.36 -32.98 -30.25
CA PHE A 195 10.64 -33.57 -28.92
C PHE A 195 9.55 -34.55 -28.51
N THR A 196 9.87 -35.38 -27.52
CA THR A 196 8.95 -36.37 -26.97
C THR A 196 9.07 -36.44 -25.45
N ILE A 197 7.94 -36.29 -24.76
CA ILE A 197 7.81 -36.56 -23.33
C ILE A 197 7.16 -37.95 -23.20
N GLN A 198 7.79 -38.84 -22.43
CA GLN A 198 7.28 -40.18 -22.18
C GLN A 198 6.31 -40.18 -21.00
N LYS A 199 5.15 -40.82 -21.15
CA LYS A 199 4.12 -40.93 -20.09
C LYS A 199 3.55 -42.34 -20.10
N GLY A 200 4.07 -43.19 -19.21
CA GLY A 200 3.77 -44.63 -19.19
C GLY A 200 4.20 -45.33 -20.48
N SER A 201 3.24 -45.95 -21.18
CA SER A 201 3.43 -46.55 -22.51
C SER A 201 3.13 -45.60 -23.68
N GLY A 202 2.82 -44.33 -23.39
CA GLY A 202 2.49 -43.29 -24.38
C GLY A 202 3.53 -42.19 -24.50
N TYR A 203 3.33 -41.32 -25.50
CA TYR A 203 4.26 -40.27 -25.89
C TYR A 203 3.51 -39.00 -26.31
N ILE A 204 3.93 -37.84 -25.81
CA ILE A 204 3.46 -36.51 -26.25
C ILE A 204 4.48 -35.92 -27.22
N LYS A 205 4.03 -35.32 -28.32
CA LYS A 205 4.86 -34.79 -29.42
C LYS A 205 4.76 -33.27 -29.55
N SER A 206 5.80 -32.66 -30.14
CA SER A 206 5.89 -31.22 -30.44
C SER A 206 6.43 -30.94 -31.85
N ASP A 207 6.48 -29.66 -32.22
CA ASP A 207 6.96 -29.17 -33.52
C ASP A 207 8.48 -29.31 -33.75
N LYS A 208 8.92 -28.98 -34.97
CA LYS A 208 10.29 -29.20 -35.45
C LYS A 208 11.27 -28.10 -35.04
N LEU A 209 11.97 -28.34 -33.93
CA LEU A 209 13.10 -27.54 -33.46
C LEU A 209 14.29 -27.59 -34.45
N GLY A 210 15.18 -26.60 -34.35
CA GLY A 210 16.49 -26.56 -35.01
C GLY A 210 17.64 -26.83 -34.03
N ALA A 211 18.76 -26.14 -34.22
CA ALA A 211 19.89 -26.18 -33.28
C ALA A 211 19.55 -25.40 -31.99
N ILE A 212 19.86 -25.98 -30.84
CA ILE A 212 19.45 -25.53 -29.50
C ILE A 212 20.63 -24.85 -28.81
N SER A 213 20.42 -23.62 -28.35
CA SER A 213 21.43 -22.83 -27.64
C SER A 213 21.35 -23.04 -26.12
N GLU A 214 20.15 -23.10 -25.55
CA GLU A 214 19.96 -23.14 -24.09
C GLU A 214 18.75 -24.00 -23.71
N ILE A 215 18.84 -24.67 -22.57
CA ILE A 215 17.69 -25.26 -21.86
C ILE A 215 17.69 -24.74 -20.43
N ALA A 216 16.55 -24.22 -19.96
CA ALA A 216 16.32 -23.88 -18.56
C ALA A 216 15.24 -24.78 -17.95
N ILE A 217 15.45 -25.23 -16.71
CA ILE A 217 14.56 -26.17 -16.00
C ILE A 217 14.31 -25.61 -14.60
N HIS A 218 13.07 -25.27 -14.27
CA HIS A 218 12.70 -24.78 -12.95
C HIS A 218 12.21 -25.92 -12.07
N LEU A 219 12.98 -26.34 -11.06
CA LEU A 219 12.63 -27.44 -10.14
C LEU A 219 11.99 -26.94 -8.85
N TYR A 220 10.99 -27.68 -8.36
CA TYR A 220 10.27 -27.38 -7.12
C TYR A 220 10.80 -28.20 -5.93
N GLY A 221 11.08 -27.52 -4.82
CA GLY A 221 11.48 -28.15 -3.55
C GLY A 221 12.97 -28.54 -3.43
N TYR A 222 13.27 -29.34 -2.39
CA TYR A 222 14.65 -29.57 -1.93
C TYR A 222 15.42 -30.66 -2.70
N ARG A 223 14.74 -31.57 -3.42
CA ARG A 223 15.38 -32.67 -4.16
C ARG A 223 15.65 -32.28 -5.60
N ASN A 224 16.92 -32.08 -5.93
CA ASN A 224 17.37 -31.53 -7.21
C ASN A 224 18.28 -32.56 -7.93
N SER A 225 17.67 -33.46 -8.72
CA SER A 225 18.32 -34.66 -9.27
C SER A 225 18.19 -34.80 -10.80
N VAL A 226 18.19 -33.68 -11.52
CA VAL A 226 18.02 -33.66 -12.98
C VAL A 226 19.37 -33.48 -13.66
N THR A 227 19.60 -34.27 -14.71
CA THR A 227 20.82 -34.26 -15.54
C THR A 227 20.47 -34.06 -17.00
N VAL A 228 21.19 -33.17 -17.70
CA VAL A 228 21.00 -32.86 -19.12
C VAL A 228 22.22 -33.35 -19.92
N TYR A 229 22.00 -33.85 -21.13
CA TYR A 229 23.07 -34.29 -22.03
C TYR A 229 22.91 -33.72 -23.44
N ASP A 230 24.04 -33.54 -24.13
CA ASP A 230 24.14 -32.98 -25.50
C ASP A 230 23.63 -33.90 -26.64
N ASN A 231 23.15 -35.11 -26.31
CA ASN A 231 22.66 -36.07 -27.30
C ASN A 231 21.72 -37.12 -26.69
N ILE A 232 20.81 -37.65 -27.52
CA ILE A 232 19.83 -38.69 -27.17
C ILE A 232 20.54 -40.02 -26.82
N THR A 233 21.64 -40.33 -27.50
CA THR A 233 22.41 -41.57 -27.25
C THR A 233 23.90 -41.26 -27.13
N GLY A 234 24.54 -41.67 -26.03
CA GLY A 234 25.99 -41.54 -25.84
C GLY A 234 26.53 -40.11 -25.69
N GLY A 235 25.66 -39.11 -25.50
CA GLY A 235 26.05 -37.71 -25.32
C GLY A 235 26.73 -37.41 -23.98
N ASN A 236 27.50 -36.32 -23.94
CA ASN A 236 28.16 -35.83 -22.73
C ASN A 236 27.17 -35.18 -21.77
N GLN A 237 27.42 -35.31 -20.47
CA GLN A 237 26.67 -34.60 -19.44
C GLN A 237 27.03 -33.10 -19.43
N ILE A 238 26.02 -32.24 -19.46
CA ILE A 238 26.15 -30.79 -19.42
C ILE A 238 26.01 -30.31 -17.97
N THR A 239 26.90 -29.42 -17.53
CA THR A 239 26.81 -28.77 -16.21
C THR A 239 26.02 -27.47 -16.34
N GLY A 240 24.85 -27.39 -15.71
CA GLY A 240 24.04 -26.18 -15.66
C GLY A 240 24.47 -25.20 -14.56
N THR A 241 24.20 -23.93 -14.77
CA THR A 241 24.22 -22.89 -13.71
C THR A 241 22.96 -22.97 -12.87
N LYS A 242 23.03 -22.62 -11.58
CA LYS A 242 21.90 -22.70 -10.64
C LYS A 242 21.56 -21.34 -10.05
N GLU A 243 20.28 -20.96 -10.10
CA GLU A 243 19.71 -19.78 -9.46
C GLU A 243 18.54 -20.20 -8.54
N THR A 244 18.49 -19.73 -7.30
CA THR A 244 17.33 -19.95 -6.42
C THR A 244 16.26 -18.91 -6.73
N LYS A 245 15.03 -19.34 -7.05
CA LYS A 245 13.90 -18.44 -7.31
C LYS A 245 12.77 -18.73 -6.34
N TYR A 246 11.98 -17.71 -6.05
CA TYR A 246 10.76 -17.83 -5.25
C TYR A 246 9.57 -17.68 -6.18
N LEU A 247 8.65 -18.64 -6.13
CA LEU A 247 7.41 -18.64 -6.89
C LEU A 247 6.31 -19.08 -5.93
N ASP A 248 5.24 -18.28 -5.85
CA ASP A 248 4.12 -18.45 -4.91
C ASP A 248 4.57 -18.71 -3.46
N GLY A 249 5.49 -17.85 -2.99
CA GLY A 249 6.09 -17.90 -1.65
C GLY A 249 7.10 -19.03 -1.42
N THR A 250 7.22 -19.99 -2.33
CA THR A 250 7.97 -21.25 -2.12
C THR A 250 9.33 -21.22 -2.85
N PRO A 251 10.43 -21.70 -2.22
CA PRO A 251 11.73 -21.77 -2.88
C PRO A 251 11.81 -22.89 -3.93
N GLY A 252 12.00 -22.47 -5.19
CA GLY A 252 12.39 -23.30 -6.33
C GLY A 252 13.83 -23.07 -6.77
N ASN A 253 14.30 -23.88 -7.70
CA ASN A 253 15.68 -23.86 -8.20
C ASN A 253 15.66 -23.88 -9.73
N LEU A 254 16.04 -22.77 -10.37
CA LEU A 254 16.22 -22.70 -11.82
C LEU A 254 17.61 -23.21 -12.19
N PHE A 255 17.68 -24.16 -13.10
CA PHE A 255 18.92 -24.69 -13.67
C PHE A 255 18.99 -24.35 -15.17
N THR A 256 20.03 -23.63 -15.59
CA THR A 256 20.21 -23.21 -16.99
C THR A 256 21.45 -23.86 -17.59
N TYR A 257 21.26 -24.56 -18.70
CA TYR A 257 22.25 -25.38 -19.40
C TYR A 257 22.50 -24.78 -20.79
N ASP A 258 23.76 -24.46 -21.10
CA ASP A 258 24.20 -24.05 -22.44
C ASP A 258 24.48 -25.30 -23.29
N LEU A 259 23.82 -25.42 -24.43
CA LEU A 259 23.91 -26.54 -25.37
C LEU A 259 24.76 -26.22 -26.60
N ASN A 260 25.33 -25.01 -26.72
CA ASN A 260 26.28 -24.60 -27.76
C ASN A 260 25.83 -24.89 -29.22
N GLY A 261 24.51 -24.92 -29.48
CA GLY A 261 23.95 -25.22 -30.80
C GLY A 261 23.73 -26.72 -31.07
N ALA A 262 23.66 -27.56 -30.04
CA ALA A 262 23.37 -28.99 -30.20
C ALA A 262 22.05 -29.24 -30.96
N THR A 263 22.03 -30.21 -31.86
CA THR A 263 20.83 -30.61 -32.62
C THR A 263 20.05 -31.75 -31.98
N SER A 264 20.48 -32.19 -30.79
CA SER A 264 19.88 -33.26 -30.00
C SER A 264 20.11 -32.95 -28.52
N PHE A 265 19.26 -33.48 -27.64
CA PHE A 265 19.46 -33.47 -26.19
C PHE A 265 18.63 -34.57 -25.53
N ARG A 266 18.90 -34.81 -24.25
CA ARG A 266 17.97 -35.51 -23.35
C ARG A 266 18.09 -35.02 -21.91
N ILE A 267 17.02 -35.20 -21.14
CA ILE A 267 16.91 -34.84 -19.73
C ILE A 267 16.50 -36.09 -18.94
N GLU A 268 17.32 -36.47 -17.96
CA GLU A 268 17.14 -37.64 -17.09
C GLU A 268 16.98 -37.20 -15.63
N ASN A 269 16.03 -37.80 -14.90
CA ASN A 269 16.05 -37.80 -13.44
C ASN A 269 16.95 -38.94 -12.97
N THR A 270 17.99 -38.63 -12.19
CA THR A 270 19.00 -39.61 -11.75
C THR A 270 18.82 -40.06 -10.30
N ALA A 271 17.71 -39.70 -9.65
CA ALA A 271 17.35 -40.18 -8.31
C ALA A 271 16.29 -41.29 -8.33
N THR A 272 16.22 -42.06 -7.23
CA THR A 272 15.18 -43.08 -6.99
C THR A 272 13.87 -42.49 -6.45
N SER A 273 13.54 -41.26 -6.84
CA SER A 273 12.32 -40.55 -6.47
C SER A 273 12.03 -39.47 -7.51
N ASP A 274 10.77 -39.26 -7.84
CA ASP A 274 10.35 -38.37 -8.92
C ASP A 274 10.78 -36.91 -8.68
N ALA A 275 11.21 -36.25 -9.77
CA ALA A 275 11.59 -34.86 -9.77
C ALA A 275 10.50 -34.03 -10.45
N ASN A 276 10.09 -32.93 -9.80
CA ASN A 276 8.98 -32.10 -10.22
C ASN A 276 9.48 -30.75 -10.73
N ALA A 277 9.25 -30.45 -12.01
CA ALA A 277 9.52 -29.14 -12.59
C ALA A 277 8.24 -28.27 -12.65
N PHE A 278 8.41 -26.96 -12.50
CA PHE A 278 7.38 -25.96 -12.72
C PHE A 278 7.33 -25.51 -14.19
N SER A 279 8.47 -25.38 -14.87
CA SER A 279 8.53 -25.20 -16.32
C SER A 279 9.86 -25.68 -16.91
N ILE A 280 9.86 -25.94 -18.21
CA ILE A 280 11.06 -26.19 -19.02
C ILE A 280 11.05 -25.21 -20.18
N THR A 281 12.14 -24.48 -20.38
CA THR A 281 12.32 -23.51 -21.45
C THR A 281 13.44 -23.97 -22.39
N ILE A 282 13.23 -23.93 -23.69
CA ILE A 282 14.21 -24.35 -24.72
C ILE A 282 14.42 -23.19 -25.70
N LYS A 283 15.66 -22.69 -25.81
CA LYS A 283 16.04 -21.70 -26.84
C LYS A 283 16.59 -22.43 -28.06
N HIS A 284 15.98 -22.21 -29.23
CA HIS A 284 16.38 -22.89 -30.45
C HIS A 284 16.24 -22.04 -31.70
N SER A 285 17.09 -22.29 -32.68
CA SER A 285 16.93 -21.78 -34.04
C SER A 285 15.79 -22.52 -34.78
N GLY A 286 15.20 -21.89 -35.80
CA GLY A 286 14.26 -22.54 -36.72
C GLY A 286 12.77 -22.28 -36.43
N LYS A 287 11.94 -22.45 -37.46
CA LYS A 287 10.57 -21.95 -37.52
C LYS A 287 9.59 -22.76 -36.66
N VAL A 288 9.21 -22.23 -35.50
CA VAL A 288 7.95 -22.58 -34.83
C VAL A 288 6.81 -21.97 -35.65
N GLU A 289 5.88 -22.77 -36.15
CA GLU A 289 4.55 -22.24 -36.49
C GLU A 289 3.72 -22.29 -35.21
N SER A 290 3.63 -21.16 -34.51
CA SER A 290 2.84 -21.06 -33.29
C SER A 290 1.44 -21.64 -33.53
N PRO A 291 0.98 -22.64 -32.76
CA PRO A 291 -0.30 -23.29 -32.99
C PRO A 291 -1.40 -22.25 -33.06
N LYS A 292 -2.08 -22.17 -34.21
CA LYS A 292 -3.12 -21.17 -34.47
C LYS A 292 -4.38 -21.51 -33.69
N TYR A 293 -4.41 -21.13 -32.42
CA TYR A 293 -5.60 -21.14 -31.60
C TYR A 293 -6.63 -20.17 -32.19
N GLU A 294 -7.88 -20.62 -32.25
CA GLU A 294 -9.00 -19.85 -32.80
C GLU A 294 -9.53 -18.91 -31.70
N GLU A 295 -9.60 -17.61 -31.99
CA GLU A 295 -10.23 -16.64 -31.08
C GLU A 295 -11.74 -16.60 -31.34
N ILE A 296 -12.53 -16.80 -30.28
CA ILE A 296 -13.98 -16.98 -30.35
C ILE A 296 -14.69 -16.12 -29.30
N SER A 297 -15.96 -15.80 -29.54
CA SER A 297 -16.81 -15.13 -28.54
C SER A 297 -17.19 -16.09 -27.41
N ILE A 298 -17.55 -15.54 -26.24
CA ILE A 298 -18.12 -16.32 -25.13
C ILE A 298 -19.35 -17.11 -25.59
N SER A 299 -20.25 -16.49 -26.36
CA SER A 299 -21.43 -17.18 -26.90
C SER A 299 -21.06 -18.39 -27.76
N LYS A 300 -19.96 -18.34 -28.52
CA LYS A 300 -19.46 -19.48 -29.31
C LYS A 300 -18.78 -20.54 -28.43
N ALA A 301 -18.09 -20.14 -27.37
CA ALA A 301 -17.55 -21.08 -26.39
C ALA A 301 -18.67 -21.87 -25.69
N LEU A 302 -19.78 -21.21 -25.34
CA LEU A 302 -20.98 -21.82 -24.78
C LEU A 302 -21.70 -22.74 -25.79
N GLU A 303 -21.77 -22.37 -27.07
CA GLU A 303 -22.29 -23.24 -28.13
C GLU A 303 -21.47 -24.54 -28.26
N ILE A 304 -20.13 -24.42 -28.25
CA ILE A 304 -19.22 -25.57 -28.32
C ILE A 304 -19.35 -26.45 -27.07
N GLY A 305 -19.32 -25.86 -25.86
CA GLY A 305 -19.47 -26.61 -24.61
C GLY A 305 -20.80 -27.37 -24.52
N SER A 306 -21.89 -26.76 -24.99
CA SER A 306 -23.23 -27.39 -25.01
C SER A 306 -23.29 -28.66 -25.86
N ALA A 307 -22.37 -28.85 -26.80
CA ALA A 307 -22.27 -30.02 -27.67
C ALA A 307 -21.20 -31.04 -27.23
N LEU A 308 -20.43 -30.76 -26.17
CA LEU A 308 -19.37 -31.63 -25.66
C LEU A 308 -19.84 -32.52 -24.50
N THR A 309 -19.26 -33.71 -24.41
CA THR A 309 -19.28 -34.59 -23.23
C THR A 309 -17.86 -34.72 -22.70
N GLY A 310 -17.44 -33.78 -21.84
CA GLY A 310 -16.06 -33.63 -21.36
C GLY A 310 -15.33 -32.43 -21.99
N VAL A 311 -14.02 -32.57 -22.22
CA VAL A 311 -13.09 -31.48 -22.60
C VAL A 311 -12.84 -31.45 -24.13
N SER A 312 -12.72 -30.25 -24.71
CA SER A 312 -12.41 -30.05 -26.13
C SER A 312 -11.01 -30.54 -26.52
N GLU A 313 -10.88 -31.12 -27.72
CA GLU A 313 -9.58 -31.54 -28.27
C GLU A 313 -8.62 -30.35 -28.44
N LYS A 314 -9.13 -29.25 -29.01
CA LYS A 314 -8.41 -27.99 -29.24
C LYS A 314 -8.53 -27.04 -28.05
N SER A 315 -7.54 -26.16 -27.91
CA SER A 315 -7.67 -24.93 -27.12
C SER A 315 -8.14 -23.77 -28.01
N TYR A 316 -8.86 -22.83 -27.40
CA TYR A 316 -9.40 -21.61 -27.99
C TYR A 316 -8.91 -20.40 -27.22
N ILE A 317 -8.97 -19.21 -27.84
CA ILE A 317 -8.78 -17.94 -27.14
C ILE A 317 -10.15 -17.30 -26.93
N VAL A 318 -10.46 -16.93 -25.68
CA VAL A 318 -11.69 -16.24 -25.30
C VAL A 318 -11.32 -14.93 -24.59
N SER A 319 -11.98 -13.84 -24.99
CA SER A 319 -11.77 -12.51 -24.43
C SER A 319 -13.02 -12.04 -23.69
N GLY A 320 -12.88 -11.40 -22.53
CA GLY A 320 -14.00 -10.88 -21.75
C GLY A 320 -13.59 -10.10 -20.50
N LYS A 321 -14.52 -9.31 -19.96
CA LYS A 321 -14.33 -8.56 -18.71
C LYS A 321 -14.59 -9.45 -17.50
N ILE A 322 -13.72 -9.45 -16.50
CA ILE A 322 -13.92 -10.18 -15.25
C ILE A 322 -15.04 -9.53 -14.44
N THR A 323 -16.07 -10.32 -14.09
CA THR A 323 -17.23 -9.88 -13.31
C THR A 323 -17.34 -10.55 -11.93
N ALA A 324 -16.66 -11.68 -11.72
CA ALA A 324 -16.59 -12.36 -10.43
C ALA A 324 -15.31 -13.21 -10.31
N ILE A 325 -14.84 -13.40 -9.07
CA ILE A 325 -13.69 -14.24 -8.71
C ILE A 325 -14.06 -15.02 -7.45
N ASN A 326 -13.64 -16.27 -7.37
CA ASN A 326 -13.48 -17.03 -6.13
C ASN A 326 -12.17 -17.85 -6.20
N ASP A 327 -11.89 -18.62 -5.15
CA ASP A 327 -10.60 -19.29 -4.96
C ASP A 327 -10.23 -20.32 -6.04
N GLU A 328 -11.22 -20.87 -6.76
CA GLU A 328 -11.02 -21.88 -7.82
C GLU A 328 -11.58 -21.48 -9.19
N LEU A 329 -12.40 -20.43 -9.29
CA LEU A 329 -13.10 -20.03 -10.52
C LEU A 329 -13.14 -18.50 -10.72
N VAL A 330 -13.12 -18.06 -11.96
CA VAL A 330 -13.33 -16.68 -12.41
C VAL A 330 -14.50 -16.66 -13.40
N THR A 331 -15.29 -15.59 -13.42
CA THR A 331 -16.32 -15.37 -14.45
C THR A 331 -15.90 -14.21 -15.35
N ILE A 332 -15.81 -14.47 -16.65
CA ILE A 332 -15.64 -13.43 -17.69
C ILE A 332 -16.95 -13.20 -18.44
N SER A 333 -17.19 -11.97 -18.90
CA SER A 333 -18.41 -11.59 -19.63
C SER A 333 -18.13 -10.70 -20.84
N ASP A 334 -18.99 -10.81 -21.86
CA ASP A 334 -19.07 -9.90 -23.01
C ASP A 334 -20.19 -8.85 -22.86
N GLY A 335 -20.81 -8.78 -21.67
CA GLY A 335 -21.96 -7.93 -21.35
C GLY A 335 -23.32 -8.55 -21.67
N ASN A 336 -23.38 -9.60 -22.50
CA ASN A 336 -24.61 -10.34 -22.84
C ASN A 336 -24.56 -11.79 -22.37
N ASN A 337 -23.37 -12.39 -22.36
CA ASN A 337 -23.09 -13.76 -21.98
C ASN A 337 -21.97 -13.79 -20.92
N SER A 338 -21.86 -14.89 -20.18
CA SER A 338 -20.76 -15.13 -19.23
C SER A 338 -20.20 -16.53 -19.39
N LEU A 339 -18.88 -16.67 -19.25
CA LEU A 339 -18.16 -17.94 -19.24
C LEU A 339 -17.47 -18.12 -17.89
N VAL A 340 -17.63 -19.30 -17.29
CA VAL A 340 -16.86 -19.70 -16.12
C VAL A 340 -15.47 -20.14 -16.58
N VAL A 341 -14.45 -19.78 -15.81
CA VAL A 341 -13.04 -19.99 -16.10
C VAL A 341 -12.42 -20.65 -14.88
N GLU A 342 -11.68 -21.73 -15.04
CA GLU A 342 -11.02 -22.41 -13.93
C GLU A 342 -9.74 -21.65 -13.51
N ASN A 343 -9.64 -21.30 -12.24
CA ASN A 343 -8.65 -20.39 -11.65
C ASN A 343 -7.98 -21.03 -10.43
N LYS A 344 -7.38 -22.22 -10.61
CA LYS A 344 -6.74 -23.04 -9.56
C LYS A 344 -5.64 -22.33 -8.74
N TYR A 345 -5.13 -21.20 -9.24
CA TYR A 345 -4.22 -20.29 -8.56
C TYR A 345 -4.61 -18.88 -8.96
N ILE A 346 -4.83 -17.97 -8.00
CA ILE A 346 -5.22 -16.58 -8.28
C ILE A 346 -4.06 -15.87 -8.97
N LYS A 347 -4.09 -15.80 -10.30
CA LYS A 347 -3.06 -15.12 -11.10
C LYS A 347 -3.22 -13.62 -10.87
N ASN A 348 -2.17 -12.94 -10.37
CA ASN A 348 -2.15 -11.52 -9.96
C ASN A 348 -2.65 -10.47 -10.98
N ASN A 349 -2.97 -10.90 -12.21
CA ASN A 349 -3.45 -10.09 -13.32
C ASN A 349 -4.92 -10.42 -13.71
N MET A 350 -5.63 -11.23 -12.93
CA MET A 350 -7.03 -11.61 -13.14
C MET A 350 -7.93 -10.99 -12.06
N ASN A 351 -7.85 -9.67 -11.90
CA ASN A 351 -8.59 -8.90 -10.89
C ASN A 351 -10.01 -8.50 -11.40
N PRO A 352 -10.94 -8.09 -10.50
CA PRO A 352 -12.27 -7.62 -10.90
C PRO A 352 -12.20 -6.46 -11.89
N ASP A 353 -13.20 -6.37 -12.75
CA ASP A 353 -13.30 -5.38 -13.84
C ASP A 353 -12.22 -5.43 -14.94
N TYR A 354 -11.13 -6.20 -14.79
CA TYR A 354 -10.08 -6.30 -15.81
C TYR A 354 -10.62 -7.00 -17.07
N THR A 355 -10.22 -6.53 -18.25
CA THR A 355 -10.54 -7.22 -19.50
C THR A 355 -9.41 -8.17 -19.85
N VAL A 356 -9.67 -9.47 -19.85
CA VAL A 356 -8.66 -10.52 -20.02
C VAL A 356 -8.86 -11.29 -21.33
N LYS A 357 -7.76 -11.79 -21.86
CA LYS A 357 -7.69 -12.66 -23.03
C LYS A 357 -7.03 -13.98 -22.63
N LEU A 358 -7.78 -15.06 -22.68
CA LEU A 358 -7.41 -16.35 -22.09
C LEU A 358 -7.35 -17.44 -23.18
N LYS A 359 -6.22 -18.14 -23.29
CA LYS A 359 -6.10 -19.41 -24.03
C LYS A 359 -6.47 -20.55 -23.08
N GLY A 360 -7.43 -21.39 -23.46
CA GLY A 360 -7.83 -22.56 -22.67
C GLY A 360 -8.63 -23.58 -23.48
N LYS A 361 -8.97 -24.72 -22.88
CA LYS A 361 -9.89 -25.73 -23.43
C LYS A 361 -11.31 -25.47 -22.94
N ILE A 362 -12.32 -25.85 -23.72
CA ILE A 362 -13.73 -25.77 -23.29
C ILE A 362 -14.12 -27.12 -22.70
N GLU A 363 -14.63 -27.12 -21.48
CA GLU A 363 -15.12 -28.31 -20.80
C GLU A 363 -16.61 -28.18 -20.50
N ASN A 364 -17.36 -29.26 -20.69
CA ASN A 364 -18.69 -29.43 -20.14
C ASN A 364 -18.63 -30.40 -18.95
N ARG A 365 -18.71 -29.83 -17.74
CA ARG A 365 -18.63 -30.53 -16.45
C ARG A 365 -20.04 -30.56 -15.86
N ASP A 366 -20.74 -31.68 -16.04
CA ASP A 366 -22.11 -31.93 -15.58
C ASP A 366 -23.14 -30.83 -15.93
N GLY A 367 -22.98 -30.19 -17.10
CA GLY A 367 -23.85 -29.13 -17.60
C GLY A 367 -23.36 -27.70 -17.32
N GLN A 368 -22.32 -27.52 -16.50
CA GLN A 368 -21.58 -26.26 -16.44
C GLN A 368 -20.54 -26.22 -17.56
N ILE A 369 -20.45 -25.09 -18.27
CA ILE A 369 -19.44 -24.88 -19.31
C ILE A 369 -18.32 -24.01 -18.74
N LEU A 370 -17.09 -24.54 -18.79
CA LEU A 370 -15.90 -23.91 -18.25
C LEU A 370 -14.82 -23.71 -19.34
N LEU A 371 -13.96 -22.72 -19.15
CA LEU A 371 -12.65 -22.63 -19.78
C LEU A 371 -11.59 -23.18 -18.83
N THR A 372 -10.94 -24.29 -19.17
CA THR A 372 -9.96 -25.02 -18.33
C THR A 372 -8.56 -25.09 -18.97
N ASN A 373 -7.55 -25.53 -18.23
CA ASN A 373 -6.11 -25.50 -18.60
C ASN A 373 -5.68 -24.11 -19.16
N ILE A 374 -5.87 -23.07 -18.34
CA ILE A 374 -5.83 -21.67 -18.81
C ILE A 374 -4.46 -20.99 -18.76
N SER A 375 -4.15 -20.26 -19.82
CA SER A 375 -3.01 -19.35 -19.93
C SER A 375 -3.48 -17.94 -20.31
N LEU A 376 -3.08 -16.95 -19.50
CA LEU A 376 -3.37 -15.54 -19.74
C LEU A 376 -2.49 -15.05 -20.89
N GLN A 377 -3.11 -14.58 -21.97
CA GLN A 377 -2.42 -14.05 -23.16
C GLN A 377 -2.16 -12.54 -23.02
N SER A 378 -3.17 -11.80 -22.55
CA SER A 378 -3.08 -10.37 -22.24
C SER A 378 -4.19 -9.96 -21.27
N TYR A 379 -4.00 -8.83 -20.60
CA TYR A 379 -5.02 -8.18 -19.77
C TYR A 379 -4.94 -6.66 -19.93
N ASP A 380 -6.09 -6.01 -19.80
CA ASP A 380 -6.23 -4.56 -19.74
C ASP A 380 -6.77 -4.19 -18.33
N PRO A 381 -5.96 -3.52 -17.48
CA PRO A 381 -6.35 -3.18 -16.12
C PRO A 381 -7.52 -2.21 -16.06
N ALA A 382 -8.50 -2.50 -15.20
CA ALA A 382 -9.52 -1.53 -14.84
C ALA A 382 -8.91 -0.32 -14.11
N LYS A 383 -9.54 0.84 -14.30
CA LYS A 383 -9.22 2.07 -13.57
C LYS A 383 -10.40 2.52 -12.72
N TYR A 384 -10.08 2.96 -11.51
CA TYR A 384 -11.05 3.31 -10.48
C TYR A 384 -10.90 4.77 -10.02
N GLY A 385 -11.97 5.31 -9.45
CA GLY A 385 -12.02 6.62 -8.82
C GLY A 385 -12.48 6.58 -7.35
N VAL A 386 -12.21 7.68 -6.65
CA VAL A 386 -12.64 7.95 -5.28
C VAL A 386 -13.53 9.18 -5.26
N GLU A 387 -14.75 9.02 -4.80
CA GLU A 387 -15.73 10.07 -4.58
C GLU A 387 -15.83 10.37 -3.07
N ILE A 388 -16.05 11.64 -2.73
CA ILE A 388 -16.22 12.10 -1.34
C ILE A 388 -17.59 12.74 -1.22
N GLN A 389 -18.41 12.24 -0.31
CA GLN A 389 -19.68 12.89 0.04
C GLN A 389 -19.42 14.04 1.01
N ALA A 390 -20.10 15.16 0.80
CA ALA A 390 -20.13 16.26 1.78
C ALA A 390 -20.69 15.77 3.12
N SER A 391 -20.09 16.26 4.20
CA SER A 391 -20.47 15.97 5.59
C SER A 391 -20.59 17.28 6.36
N GLU A 392 -21.38 17.28 7.44
CA GLU A 392 -21.54 18.43 8.33
C GLU A 392 -20.52 18.35 9.47
N HIS A 393 -20.03 19.50 9.93
CA HIS A 393 -19.03 19.64 11.01
C HIS A 393 -17.63 19.06 10.72
N GLY A 394 -17.26 18.99 9.44
CA GLY A 394 -15.89 18.73 9.01
C GLY A 394 -15.77 18.50 7.51
N SER A 395 -14.60 18.03 7.08
CA SER A 395 -14.28 17.72 5.68
C SER A 395 -13.41 16.48 5.54
N ILE A 396 -13.33 15.95 4.32
CA ILE A 396 -12.54 14.76 3.97
C ILE A 396 -11.68 15.10 2.75
N GLN A 397 -10.43 14.67 2.77
CA GLN A 397 -9.46 14.78 1.68
C GLN A 397 -8.85 13.40 1.40
N VAL A 398 -8.39 13.16 0.16
CA VAL A 398 -7.58 11.98 -0.17
C VAL A 398 -6.32 12.35 -0.94
N ASP A 399 -5.29 11.50 -0.87
CA ASP A 399 -4.03 11.72 -1.61
C ASP A 399 -4.14 11.42 -3.12
N LYS A 400 -5.18 10.68 -3.55
CA LYS A 400 -5.44 10.31 -4.94
C LYS A 400 -6.94 10.17 -5.21
N TYR A 401 -7.41 10.64 -6.37
CA TYR A 401 -8.85 10.68 -6.72
C TYR A 401 -9.24 9.85 -7.95
N SER A 402 -8.36 9.68 -8.94
CA SER A 402 -8.67 9.02 -10.22
C SER A 402 -7.51 8.19 -10.74
N ASP A 403 -7.78 7.42 -11.81
CA ASP A 403 -6.78 6.62 -12.54
C ASP A 403 -6.07 5.57 -11.67
N LEU A 404 -6.74 5.16 -10.59
CA LEU A 404 -6.26 4.20 -9.61
C LEU A 404 -6.37 2.78 -10.14
N SER A 405 -5.40 1.94 -9.80
CA SER A 405 -5.31 0.53 -10.18
C SER A 405 -5.85 -0.36 -9.06
N TYR A 406 -6.08 -1.64 -9.34
CA TYR A 406 -6.41 -2.59 -8.26
C TYR A 406 -5.23 -2.70 -7.28
N ASP A 407 -5.52 -2.67 -5.98
CA ASP A 407 -4.58 -2.58 -4.86
C ASP A 407 -3.68 -1.31 -4.81
N ASP A 408 -4.03 -0.24 -5.54
CA ASP A 408 -3.49 1.09 -5.21
C ASP A 408 -3.96 1.50 -3.80
N ARG A 409 -3.01 1.80 -2.91
CA ARG A 409 -3.32 2.37 -1.59
C ARG A 409 -3.68 3.84 -1.72
N VAL A 410 -4.77 4.24 -1.09
CA VAL A 410 -5.20 5.64 -0.94
C VAL A 410 -5.15 6.01 0.55
N LYS A 411 -4.69 7.22 0.85
CA LYS A 411 -4.74 7.85 2.17
C LYS A 411 -5.92 8.79 2.24
N ILE A 412 -6.66 8.73 3.34
CA ILE A 412 -7.77 9.64 3.69
C ILE A 412 -7.27 10.54 4.82
N THR A 413 -7.54 11.83 4.75
CA THR A 413 -7.39 12.79 5.85
C THR A 413 -8.75 13.41 6.12
N VAL A 414 -9.33 13.10 7.28
CA VAL A 414 -10.51 13.81 7.79
C VAL A 414 -10.03 15.06 8.52
N ILE A 415 -10.82 16.13 8.50
CA ILE A 415 -10.55 17.38 9.21
C ILE A 415 -11.88 17.81 9.86
N PRO A 416 -12.09 17.52 11.16
CA PRO A 416 -13.22 18.07 11.91
C PRO A 416 -13.19 19.60 11.96
N ASP A 417 -14.36 20.22 12.06
CA ASP A 417 -14.49 21.64 12.37
C ASP A 417 -14.14 21.92 13.85
N GLU A 418 -13.88 23.19 14.20
CA GLU A 418 -13.50 23.59 15.55
C GLU A 418 -14.58 23.22 16.58
N GLY A 419 -14.19 22.47 17.62
CA GLY A 419 -15.09 21.95 18.66
C GLY A 419 -15.76 20.61 18.33
N TYR A 420 -15.42 19.98 17.20
CA TYR A 420 -15.94 18.66 16.80
C TYR A 420 -14.83 17.62 16.69
N LYS A 421 -15.22 16.35 16.80
CA LYS A 421 -14.40 15.16 16.50
C LYS A 421 -15.15 14.25 15.55
N ILE A 422 -14.42 13.51 14.72
CA ILE A 422 -15.03 12.47 13.88
C ILE A 422 -15.59 11.34 14.77
N LYS A 423 -16.85 10.97 14.53
CA LYS A 423 -17.57 9.86 15.16
C LYS A 423 -17.35 8.56 14.38
N THR A 424 -17.50 8.63 13.05
CA THR A 424 -17.39 7.47 12.16
C THR A 424 -16.83 7.87 10.79
N LEU A 425 -15.94 7.06 10.22
CA LEU A 425 -15.59 7.11 8.79
C LEU A 425 -16.26 5.93 8.09
N TYR A 426 -16.75 6.12 6.87
CA TYR A 426 -17.24 5.04 6.01
C TYR A 426 -16.55 5.06 4.66
N VAL A 427 -16.28 3.86 4.13
CA VAL A 427 -15.82 3.64 2.76
C VAL A 427 -16.72 2.58 2.14
N ASN A 428 -17.42 2.93 1.06
CA ASN A 428 -18.49 2.12 0.45
C ASN A 428 -19.58 1.68 1.44
N GLY A 429 -19.92 2.56 2.40
CA GLY A 429 -20.89 2.29 3.46
C GLY A 429 -20.39 1.35 4.58
N ILE A 430 -19.17 0.82 4.47
CA ILE A 430 -18.54 0.00 5.51
C ILE A 430 -17.77 0.93 6.45
N LYS A 431 -17.99 0.83 7.77
CA LYS A 431 -17.23 1.58 8.78
C LYS A 431 -15.73 1.28 8.59
N LYS A 432 -14.93 2.33 8.47
CA LYS A 432 -13.47 2.28 8.37
C LYS A 432 -12.84 3.02 9.53
N ASN A 433 -11.60 2.65 9.79
CA ASN A 433 -10.87 3.10 10.96
C ASN A 433 -9.86 4.15 10.55
N PHE A 434 -9.86 5.21 11.33
CA PHE A 434 -9.07 6.42 11.14
C PHE A 434 -8.31 6.68 12.43
N TYR A 435 -7.25 7.46 12.31
CA TYR A 435 -6.22 7.50 13.32
C TYR A 435 -5.53 8.88 13.29
N ASN A 436 -5.70 9.68 14.34
CA ASN A 436 -5.44 11.13 14.26
C ASN A 436 -6.06 11.74 12.98
N ASN A 437 -7.33 11.40 12.75
CA ASN A 437 -8.12 11.69 11.56
C ASN A 437 -7.62 11.09 10.21
N LEU A 438 -6.52 10.32 10.19
CA LEU A 438 -5.96 9.69 8.98
C LEU A 438 -6.41 8.23 8.84
N ALA A 439 -6.87 7.82 7.65
CA ALA A 439 -7.14 6.41 7.32
C ALA A 439 -6.40 5.98 6.04
N THR A 440 -6.27 4.67 5.79
CA THR A 440 -5.84 4.16 4.48
C THR A 440 -6.65 2.94 4.08
N PHE A 441 -6.90 2.77 2.79
CA PHE A 441 -7.57 1.59 2.23
C PHE A 441 -6.94 1.18 0.90
N LEU A 442 -7.21 -0.04 0.44
CA LEU A 442 -6.82 -0.54 -0.87
C LEU A 442 -7.96 -0.40 -1.88
N ILE A 443 -7.64 0.07 -3.09
CA ILE A 443 -8.61 0.18 -4.17
C ILE A 443 -8.96 -1.20 -4.70
N LYS A 444 -10.22 -1.60 -4.48
CA LYS A 444 -10.81 -2.85 -5.00
C LYS A 444 -11.90 -2.62 -6.05
N GLN A 445 -12.44 -1.40 -6.09
CA GLN A 445 -13.55 -0.94 -6.93
C GLN A 445 -13.62 0.60 -6.89
N ASN A 446 -14.49 1.21 -7.70
CA ASN A 446 -14.90 2.60 -7.49
C ASN A 446 -15.43 2.78 -6.07
N THR A 447 -15.02 3.87 -5.41
CA THR A 447 -15.15 4.01 -3.96
C THR A 447 -15.75 5.33 -3.54
N LEU A 448 -16.80 5.29 -2.72
CA LEU A 448 -17.40 6.45 -2.04
C LEU A 448 -16.91 6.53 -0.60
N ILE A 449 -16.56 7.73 -0.13
CA ILE A 449 -16.13 8.01 1.25
C ILE A 449 -17.09 9.01 1.90
N THR A 450 -17.53 8.72 3.13
CA THR A 450 -18.39 9.59 3.95
C THR A 450 -17.87 9.63 5.39
N ALA A 451 -18.23 10.64 6.17
CA ALA A 451 -17.89 10.71 7.59
C ALA A 451 -19.03 11.33 8.41
N GLU A 452 -19.14 10.88 9.66
CA GLU A 452 -19.98 11.45 10.71
C GLU A 452 -19.10 12.15 11.73
N PHE A 453 -19.57 13.27 12.27
CA PHE A 453 -18.90 14.03 13.31
C PHE A 453 -19.80 14.14 14.54
N THR A 454 -19.20 14.32 15.72
CA THR A 454 -19.89 14.61 16.97
C THR A 454 -19.15 15.72 17.72
N LYS A 455 -19.78 16.36 18.68
CA LYS A 455 -19.15 17.42 19.47
C LYS A 455 -18.07 16.86 20.38
N ASP A 456 -16.99 17.61 20.62
CA ASP A 456 -15.95 17.19 21.55
C ASP A 456 -15.97 18.02 22.85
N TYR A 457 -16.30 17.35 23.95
CA TYR A 457 -16.35 17.91 25.29
C TYR A 457 -15.11 17.56 26.15
N GLY A 458 -14.13 16.84 25.58
CA GLY A 458 -12.84 16.53 26.21
C GLY A 458 -12.77 15.20 26.98
N GLU A 459 -11.55 14.81 27.37
CA GLU A 459 -11.19 13.45 27.83
C GLU A 459 -11.73 13.04 29.22
N ASN A 460 -12.62 13.81 29.84
CA ASN A 460 -13.12 13.54 31.21
C ASN A 460 -14.64 13.70 31.34
N THR A 461 -15.41 13.48 30.27
CA THR A 461 -16.88 13.48 30.32
C THR A 461 -17.48 12.08 30.25
N ILE A 462 -18.51 11.84 31.06
CA ILE A 462 -19.45 10.71 30.95
C ILE A 462 -20.63 11.18 30.09
N GLU A 463 -21.15 10.29 29.24
CA GLU A 463 -22.44 10.44 28.55
C GLU A 463 -23.40 9.40 29.11
N SER A 464 -24.54 9.84 29.64
CA SER A 464 -25.57 8.99 30.27
C SER A 464 -26.94 9.29 29.65
N GLU A 465 -27.64 8.28 29.12
CA GLU A 465 -29.06 8.37 28.75
C GLU A 465 -29.93 7.63 29.78
N TYR A 466 -30.91 8.33 30.36
CA TYR A 466 -31.84 7.79 31.35
C TYR A 466 -33.22 7.59 30.71
N VAL A 467 -33.50 6.38 30.22
CA VAL A 467 -34.78 6.04 29.57
C VAL A 467 -35.82 5.67 30.63
N PHE A 468 -36.85 6.50 30.80
CA PHE A 468 -37.79 6.38 31.91
C PHE A 468 -38.76 5.19 31.80
N SER A 469 -38.80 4.50 30.65
CA SER A 469 -39.55 3.23 30.49
C SER A 469 -38.98 2.06 31.30
N SER A 470 -37.75 2.19 31.81
CA SER A 470 -37.10 1.21 32.69
C SER A 470 -37.59 1.22 34.14
N TYR A 471 -38.28 2.29 34.57
CA TYR A 471 -38.75 2.46 35.94
C TYR A 471 -40.10 1.78 36.15
N ASP A 472 -40.25 1.10 37.30
CA ASP A 472 -41.50 0.47 37.72
C ASP A 472 -42.68 1.47 37.68
N SER A 473 -43.85 1.00 37.24
CA SER A 473 -45.02 1.88 37.07
C SER A 473 -45.55 2.38 38.41
N GLY A 474 -45.16 3.60 38.78
CA GLY A 474 -45.56 4.25 40.03
C GLY A 474 -47.06 4.52 40.14
N VAL A 475 -47.53 4.69 41.37
CA VAL A 475 -48.85 5.28 41.66
C VAL A 475 -48.69 6.80 41.58
N ASP A 476 -49.61 7.51 40.91
CA ASP A 476 -49.64 8.98 40.87
C ASP A 476 -49.67 9.56 42.30
N LYS A 477 -48.51 10.04 42.75
CA LYS A 477 -48.29 10.77 44.00
C LYS A 477 -47.62 12.09 43.63
N LYS A 478 -48.29 13.21 43.89
CA LYS A 478 -47.81 14.56 43.54
C LYS A 478 -46.96 15.12 44.67
N GLU A 479 -45.99 14.32 45.09
CA GLU A 479 -45.08 14.56 46.21
C GLU A 479 -43.67 14.85 45.67
N ASN A 480 -42.72 15.15 46.56
CA ASN A 480 -41.31 15.25 46.16
C ASN A 480 -40.69 13.85 46.20
N GLU A 481 -40.17 13.37 45.07
CA GLU A 481 -39.37 12.14 45.00
C GLU A 481 -37.95 12.47 44.55
N GLU A 482 -36.96 11.79 45.13
CA GLU A 482 -35.56 11.83 44.71
C GLU A 482 -35.13 10.45 44.24
N HIS A 483 -34.58 10.38 43.03
CA HIS A 483 -34.09 9.16 42.41
C HIS A 483 -32.61 9.36 42.05
N THR A 484 -31.75 8.44 42.47
CA THR A 484 -30.37 8.39 41.97
C THR A 484 -30.41 7.91 40.52
N LEU A 485 -29.75 8.62 39.60
CA LEU A 485 -29.68 8.24 38.19
C LEU A 485 -28.41 7.44 37.90
N ASP A 486 -27.27 7.90 38.42
CA ASP A 486 -26.00 7.16 38.43
C ASP A 486 -25.11 7.60 39.62
N ASP A 487 -23.87 7.11 39.67
CA ASP A 487 -22.89 7.41 40.73
C ASP A 487 -22.53 8.91 40.84
N ASN A 488 -22.74 9.71 39.79
CA ASN A 488 -22.45 11.14 39.72
C ASN A 488 -23.71 12.01 39.73
N THR A 489 -24.85 11.50 39.29
CA THR A 489 -26.04 12.30 38.95
C THR A 489 -27.32 11.76 39.60
N LYS A 490 -28.17 12.66 40.07
CA LYS A 490 -29.51 12.35 40.63
C LYS A 490 -30.57 13.31 40.10
N ILE A 491 -31.83 12.96 40.26
CA ILE A 491 -32.99 13.78 39.89
C ILE A 491 -33.98 13.89 41.06
N THR A 492 -34.42 15.11 41.37
CA THR A 492 -35.47 15.41 42.34
C THR A 492 -36.67 15.98 41.59
N VAL A 493 -37.83 15.32 41.68
CA VAL A 493 -39.05 15.70 40.96
C VAL A 493 -40.09 16.26 41.93
N ASN A 494 -40.85 17.28 41.49
CA ASN A 494 -41.86 17.98 42.28
C ASN A 494 -43.10 18.26 41.43
N ASN A 495 -44.30 17.96 41.95
CA ASN A 495 -45.57 18.01 41.20
C ASN A 495 -45.43 17.32 39.82
N SER A 496 -44.77 16.17 39.84
CA SER A 496 -44.29 15.40 38.69
C SER A 496 -44.09 13.95 39.17
N PHE A 497 -44.18 12.95 38.28
CA PHE A 497 -44.04 11.54 38.66
C PHE A 497 -43.51 10.66 37.51
N PHE A 498 -42.99 9.48 37.86
CA PHE A 498 -42.50 8.50 36.89
C PHE A 498 -43.59 7.46 36.57
N SER A 499 -43.90 7.29 35.29
CA SER A 499 -44.85 6.29 34.77
C SER A 499 -44.44 5.80 33.38
N SER A 500 -43.35 5.02 33.32
CA SER A 500 -42.67 4.61 32.07
C SER A 500 -42.22 5.77 31.17
N ASN A 501 -42.27 6.99 31.70
CA ASN A 501 -42.01 8.33 31.17
C ASN A 501 -41.88 9.24 32.40
N LEU A 502 -41.18 10.36 32.33
CA LEU A 502 -41.23 11.40 33.38
C LEU A 502 -42.32 12.42 33.04
N ILE A 503 -43.41 12.41 33.80
CA ILE A 503 -44.55 13.31 33.63
C ILE A 503 -44.38 14.53 34.55
N ILE A 504 -44.30 15.72 33.96
CA ILE A 504 -44.19 17.00 34.67
C ILE A 504 -45.51 17.75 34.50
N TYR A 505 -46.28 17.93 35.58
CA TYR A 505 -47.54 18.68 35.53
C TYR A 505 -47.30 20.19 35.42
N GLU A 506 -48.34 20.97 35.14
CA GLU A 506 -48.28 22.43 35.07
C GLU A 506 -47.79 23.04 36.41
N ASN A 507 -46.74 23.87 36.36
CA ASN A 507 -45.94 24.36 37.51
C ASN A 507 -45.15 23.28 38.28
N GLY A 508 -45.03 22.06 37.75
CA GLY A 508 -44.11 21.02 38.22
C GLY A 508 -42.69 21.22 37.67
N SER A 509 -41.74 20.52 38.29
CA SER A 509 -40.31 20.60 37.93
C SER A 509 -39.54 19.31 38.16
N ALA A 510 -38.52 19.08 37.33
CA ALA A 510 -37.50 18.06 37.52
C ALA A 510 -36.12 18.72 37.65
N LEU A 511 -35.51 18.56 38.82
CA LEU A 511 -34.20 19.11 39.19
C LEU A 511 -33.13 18.02 39.07
N ILE A 512 -32.24 18.15 38.10
CA ILE A 512 -31.10 17.26 37.89
C ILE A 512 -29.89 17.87 38.60
N GLU A 513 -29.24 17.14 39.50
CA GLU A 513 -27.98 17.56 40.13
C GLU A 513 -26.87 16.55 39.83
N SER A 514 -25.73 17.02 39.34
CA SER A 514 -24.55 16.21 39.03
C SER A 514 -23.34 16.69 39.83
N LYS A 515 -22.44 15.78 40.22
CA LYS A 515 -21.17 16.12 40.90
C LYS A 515 -20.27 17.01 40.01
N GLY A 516 -20.30 16.79 38.70
CA GLY A 516 -19.49 17.50 37.72
C GLY A 516 -20.25 18.57 36.94
N ALA A 517 -19.52 19.38 36.19
CA ALA A 517 -20.10 20.35 35.27
C ALA A 517 -20.77 19.62 34.09
N ILE A 518 -22.06 19.86 33.90
CA ILE A 518 -22.84 19.35 32.76
C ILE A 518 -22.48 20.19 31.53
N LYS A 519 -22.22 19.51 30.41
CA LYS A 519 -21.74 20.06 29.14
C LYS A 519 -22.78 19.95 28.02
N GLU A 520 -23.64 18.95 28.07
CA GLU A 520 -24.81 18.85 27.18
C GLU A 520 -26.03 18.32 27.95
N LEU A 521 -27.22 18.76 27.54
CA LEU A 521 -28.52 18.23 27.93
C LEU A 521 -29.33 17.90 26.67
N THR A 522 -29.75 16.65 26.51
CA THR A 522 -30.72 16.24 25.50
C THR A 522 -32.01 15.75 26.16
N ILE A 523 -33.18 16.13 25.65
CA ILE A 523 -34.50 15.77 26.19
C ILE A 523 -35.38 15.19 25.08
N LYS A 524 -35.90 13.96 25.26
CA LYS A 524 -36.89 13.33 24.37
C LYS A 524 -38.30 13.40 24.96
N THR A 525 -39.33 13.57 24.13
CA THR A 525 -40.71 13.87 24.57
C THR A 525 -41.77 13.14 23.74
N THR A 526 -42.87 12.72 24.38
CA THR A 526 -43.95 11.90 23.76
C THR A 526 -44.88 12.71 22.84
N ALA A 527 -44.35 13.64 22.04
CA ALA A 527 -45.03 14.58 21.13
C ALA A 527 -46.13 15.47 21.74
N THR A 528 -46.41 15.37 23.04
CA THR A 528 -47.45 16.12 23.75
C THR A 528 -46.79 17.11 24.70
N ILE A 529 -46.59 18.34 24.21
CA ILE A 529 -45.85 19.39 24.89
C ILE A 529 -46.75 20.53 25.37
N GLY A 530 -46.85 20.64 26.70
CA GLY A 530 -46.91 21.95 27.37
C GLY A 530 -45.64 22.78 27.13
N SER A 531 -45.54 23.95 27.77
CA SER A 531 -44.37 24.83 27.61
C SER A 531 -43.32 24.56 28.69
N LEU A 532 -42.10 24.18 28.32
CA LEU A 532 -40.98 24.02 29.26
C LEU A 532 -40.14 25.29 29.38
N SER A 533 -39.49 25.47 30.52
CA SER A 533 -38.30 26.33 30.65
C SER A 533 -37.22 25.60 31.42
N ILE A 534 -35.99 25.64 30.89
CA ILE A 534 -34.82 24.94 31.39
C ILE A 534 -33.87 25.98 31.98
N TYR A 535 -33.46 25.77 33.23
CA TYR A 535 -32.56 26.67 33.95
C TYR A 535 -31.29 25.96 34.39
N GLY A 536 -30.14 26.64 34.30
CA GLY A 536 -28.84 26.16 34.78
C GLY A 536 -28.35 26.93 36.01
N LYS A 537 -27.66 26.21 36.91
CA LYS A 537 -27.09 26.72 38.16
C LYS A 537 -25.67 26.18 38.31
N GLU A 538 -24.70 27.07 38.53
CA GLU A 538 -23.41 26.71 39.15
C GLU A 538 -23.66 26.65 40.67
N SER A 539 -22.95 25.82 41.44
CA SER A 539 -23.31 25.55 42.85
C SER A 539 -23.49 26.83 43.68
N ASP A 540 -24.62 26.89 44.40
CA ASP A 540 -25.09 28.03 45.21
C ASP A 540 -25.29 29.39 44.49
N THR A 541 -25.46 29.38 43.16
CA THR A 541 -25.79 30.58 42.36
C THR A 541 -27.26 30.69 41.95
N VAL A 542 -27.63 31.81 41.32
CA VAL A 542 -28.99 32.08 40.81
C VAL A 542 -29.26 31.29 39.52
N ASN A 543 -30.45 30.69 39.40
CA ASN A 543 -30.91 30.00 38.19
C ASN A 543 -30.87 30.93 36.95
N ASN A 544 -30.07 30.58 35.95
CA ASN A 544 -30.00 31.24 34.65
C ASN A 544 -30.86 30.49 33.64
N LEU A 545 -31.67 31.19 32.84
CA LEU A 545 -32.45 30.54 31.77
C LEU A 545 -31.52 30.05 30.66
N ILE A 546 -31.60 28.76 30.32
CA ILE A 546 -30.92 28.15 29.16
C ILE A 546 -31.84 28.24 27.94
N ALA A 547 -33.08 27.76 28.08
CA ALA A 547 -34.04 27.70 26.99
C ALA A 547 -35.50 27.76 27.50
N SER A 548 -36.40 28.18 26.61
CA SER A 548 -37.85 28.01 26.76
C SER A 548 -38.39 27.34 25.51
N ILE A 549 -39.17 26.27 25.68
CA ILE A 549 -39.73 25.44 24.61
C ILE A 549 -41.25 25.65 24.57
N SER A 550 -41.83 25.85 23.39
CA SER A 550 -43.27 26.09 23.25
C SER A 550 -43.85 25.57 21.93
N ASN A 551 -44.35 24.32 21.95
CA ASN A 551 -45.32 23.78 20.99
C ASN A 551 -44.96 23.96 19.49
N ASP A 552 -43.73 23.62 19.13
CA ASP A 552 -43.21 23.59 17.75
C ASP A 552 -43.37 22.21 17.06
N ARG A 553 -43.75 21.17 17.84
CA ARG A 553 -43.84 19.74 17.49
C ARG A 553 -42.49 19.02 17.34
N VAL A 554 -41.40 19.61 17.81
CA VAL A 554 -40.12 18.91 17.96
C VAL A 554 -40.24 17.93 19.13
N THR A 555 -39.74 16.70 18.94
CA THR A 555 -39.79 15.64 19.96
C THR A 555 -38.51 15.54 20.77
N GLU A 556 -37.38 16.04 20.25
CA GLU A 556 -36.04 15.93 20.82
C GLU A 556 -35.33 17.28 20.82
N TYR A 557 -34.77 17.68 21.97
CA TYR A 557 -34.13 18.99 22.16
C TYR A 557 -32.75 18.83 22.79
N THR A 558 -31.70 19.18 22.05
CA THR A 558 -30.30 19.15 22.51
C THR A 558 -29.78 20.56 22.79
N TYR A 559 -29.14 20.72 23.95
CA TYR A 559 -28.58 21.98 24.44
C TYR A 559 -27.13 21.78 24.87
N ASP A 560 -26.20 22.20 24.01
CA ASP A 560 -24.83 22.45 24.38
C ASP A 560 -24.76 23.62 25.38
N ILE A 561 -24.19 23.32 26.55
CA ILE A 561 -23.96 24.25 27.66
C ILE A 561 -22.49 24.20 28.11
N SER A 562 -21.60 23.72 27.25
CA SER A 562 -20.19 23.43 27.58
C SER A 562 -19.39 24.66 28.03
N ASP A 563 -19.76 25.84 27.52
CA ASP A 563 -19.35 27.19 27.94
C ASP A 563 -19.76 27.58 29.39
N LYS A 564 -20.32 26.65 30.17
CA LYS A 564 -20.83 26.88 31.54
C LYS A 564 -20.31 25.79 32.48
N ASN A 565 -20.34 26.06 33.79
CA ASN A 565 -20.01 25.07 34.82
C ASN A 565 -21.26 24.70 35.63
N TYR A 566 -22.40 24.56 34.95
CA TYR A 566 -23.65 24.18 35.60
C TYR A 566 -23.56 22.76 36.15
N THR A 567 -23.64 22.62 37.48
CA THR A 567 -23.75 21.32 38.18
C THR A 567 -25.21 20.98 38.49
N THR A 568 -26.14 21.81 38.03
CA THR A 568 -27.59 21.60 38.21
C THR A 568 -28.36 22.14 37.02
N LEU A 569 -29.36 21.38 36.61
CA LEU A 569 -30.37 21.77 35.62
C LEU A 569 -31.77 21.63 36.24
N ASN A 570 -32.65 22.60 36.00
CA ASN A 570 -34.03 22.56 36.46
C ASN A 570 -34.97 22.70 35.27
N ILE A 571 -35.70 21.64 34.95
CA ILE A 571 -36.66 21.55 33.86
C ILE A 571 -38.05 21.81 34.45
N VAL A 572 -38.67 22.93 34.11
CA VAL A 572 -39.93 23.41 34.71
C VAL A 572 -41.03 23.46 33.66
N SER A 573 -42.19 22.84 33.92
CA SER A 573 -43.38 23.08 33.08
C SER A 573 -44.05 24.40 33.48
N THR A 574 -44.11 25.32 32.53
CA THR A 574 -44.65 26.68 32.70
C THR A 574 -46.10 26.81 32.22
N SER A 575 -46.59 25.90 31.37
CA SER A 575 -48.03 25.70 31.14
C SER A 575 -48.32 24.32 30.56
N GLY A 576 -49.41 23.70 31.01
CA GLY A 576 -49.82 22.33 30.65
C GLY A 576 -48.95 21.23 31.26
N THR A 577 -49.31 19.98 30.98
CA THR A 577 -48.51 18.80 31.33
C THR A 577 -47.50 18.52 30.21
N VAL A 578 -46.31 18.07 30.57
CA VAL A 578 -45.26 17.60 29.66
C VAL A 578 -44.89 16.15 30.02
N SER A 579 -44.51 15.36 29.03
CA SER A 579 -44.16 13.94 29.18
C SER A 579 -42.84 13.67 28.46
N LEU A 580 -41.81 13.29 29.23
CA LEU A 580 -40.46 13.02 28.76
C LEU A 580 -40.23 11.50 28.64
N GLU A 581 -39.62 11.06 27.55
CA GLU A 581 -39.30 9.65 27.27
C GLU A 581 -37.95 9.26 27.87
N SER A 582 -36.96 10.14 27.66
CA SER A 582 -35.65 10.07 28.29
C SER A 582 -35.04 11.46 28.45
N ILE A 583 -33.98 11.53 29.25
CA ILE A 583 -33.05 12.65 29.29
C ILE A 583 -31.65 12.06 29.10
N SER A 584 -30.83 12.67 28.25
CA SER A 584 -29.39 12.38 28.15
C SER A 584 -28.58 13.56 28.65
N LEU A 585 -27.45 13.27 29.30
CA LEU A 585 -26.50 14.27 29.79
C LEU A 585 -25.11 13.90 29.34
N VAL A 586 -24.33 14.90 28.91
CA VAL A 586 -22.87 14.82 28.93
C VAL A 586 -22.39 15.63 30.13
N HIS A 587 -21.64 15.05 31.06
CA HIS A 587 -21.12 15.76 32.23
C HIS A 587 -19.70 15.33 32.60
N VAL A 588 -18.95 16.23 33.22
CA VAL A 588 -17.59 15.93 33.72
C VAL A 588 -17.63 14.86 34.82
N ASN A 589 -16.69 13.93 34.82
CA ASN A 589 -16.48 12.97 35.90
C ASN A 589 -15.59 13.58 37.00
N THR A 590 -15.97 13.41 38.26
CA THR A 590 -15.23 13.93 39.42
C THR A 590 -14.72 12.86 40.39
N ASP A 591 -15.07 11.60 40.19
CA ASP A 591 -14.69 10.52 41.11
C ASP A 591 -13.23 10.09 40.88
N THR A 592 -12.35 10.47 41.81
CA THR A 592 -10.92 10.12 41.79
C THR A 592 -10.54 8.96 42.71
N LEU A 593 -11.47 8.48 43.55
CA LEU A 593 -11.25 7.44 44.57
C LEU A 593 -11.77 6.06 44.19
N GLY A 594 -12.49 5.92 43.07
CA GLY A 594 -13.07 4.65 42.62
C GLY A 594 -12.31 3.94 41.49
N ASN A 595 -11.28 4.58 40.91
CA ASN A 595 -10.65 4.08 39.68
C ASN A 595 -9.85 2.80 39.93
N PHE A 596 -9.97 1.82 39.03
CA PHE A 596 -8.99 0.73 38.95
C PHE A 596 -7.85 1.12 37.99
N VAL A 597 -6.65 0.64 38.24
CA VAL A 597 -5.46 0.94 37.43
C VAL A 597 -4.78 -0.35 36.98
N ILE A 598 -4.55 -0.48 35.68
CA ILE A 598 -3.72 -1.56 35.11
C ILE A 598 -2.29 -1.05 34.99
N HIS A 599 -1.41 -1.59 35.81
CA HIS A 599 0.04 -1.45 35.70
C HIS A 599 0.57 -2.59 34.82
N SER A 600 0.49 -2.39 33.51
CA SER A 600 1.00 -3.34 32.51
C SER A 600 2.51 -3.15 32.34
N ILE A 601 3.28 -4.14 32.80
CA ILE A 601 4.71 -4.01 33.09
C ILE A 601 5.55 -3.99 31.81
N GLU A 602 6.69 -3.28 31.84
CA GLU A 602 7.63 -3.30 30.70
C GLU A 602 8.30 -4.67 30.58
N MET A 603 8.02 -5.35 29.46
CA MET A 603 8.76 -6.53 29.02
C MET A 603 10.07 -6.08 28.36
N VAL A 604 11.21 -6.47 28.91
CA VAL A 604 12.51 -5.82 28.71
C VAL A 604 13.19 -6.23 27.40
N GLY A 605 12.90 -7.40 26.82
CA GLY A 605 13.64 -7.88 25.64
C GLY A 605 12.99 -8.93 24.74
N THR A 606 11.85 -9.45 25.14
CA THR A 606 11.01 -10.37 24.35
C THR A 606 9.55 -10.10 24.73
N TYR A 607 8.63 -10.80 24.09
CA TYR A 607 7.22 -10.82 24.48
C TYR A 607 6.99 -11.61 25.78
N GLY A 608 5.81 -11.43 26.38
CA GLY A 608 5.41 -11.93 27.69
C GLY A 608 4.31 -11.09 28.30
N ASP A 609 3.68 -11.58 29.36
CA ASP A 609 2.61 -10.89 30.08
C ASP A 609 2.98 -10.69 31.56
N SER A 610 2.79 -9.47 32.05
CA SER A 610 2.67 -9.22 33.49
C SER A 610 1.91 -7.93 33.74
N ASN A 611 0.81 -8.03 34.48
CA ASN A 611 -0.15 -6.95 34.65
C ASN A 611 -0.64 -6.93 36.11
N LEU A 612 -0.16 -5.97 36.88
CA LEU A 612 -0.67 -5.69 38.23
C LEU A 612 -1.86 -4.75 38.12
N ILE A 613 -3.00 -5.13 38.68
CA ILE A 613 -4.27 -4.39 38.64
C ILE A 613 -4.64 -4.05 40.08
N THR A 614 -4.75 -2.76 40.38
CA THR A 614 -5.05 -2.27 41.74
C THR A 614 -6.45 -1.65 41.78
N TYR A 615 -7.26 -2.01 42.77
CA TYR A 615 -8.57 -1.41 43.04
C TYR A 615 -8.74 -1.14 44.54
N GLY A 616 -8.45 0.10 44.95
CA GLY A 616 -8.43 0.49 46.37
C GLY A 616 -7.28 -0.19 47.13
N ASN A 617 -7.61 -1.26 47.86
CA ASN A 617 -6.68 -2.17 48.53
C ASN A 617 -6.74 -3.60 47.95
N TYR A 618 -7.55 -3.84 46.90
CA TYR A 618 -7.69 -5.16 46.29
C TYR A 618 -6.76 -5.30 45.09
N ASP A 619 -5.70 -6.09 45.24
CA ASP A 619 -4.59 -6.15 44.29
C ASP A 619 -4.50 -7.52 43.59
N ILE A 620 -4.47 -7.47 42.25
CA ILE A 620 -4.52 -8.63 41.36
C ILE A 620 -3.28 -8.63 40.47
N LEU A 621 -2.51 -9.71 40.44
CA LEU A 621 -1.41 -9.89 39.48
C LEU A 621 -1.80 -10.95 38.46
N ILE A 622 -1.89 -10.56 37.17
CA ILE A 622 -2.11 -11.48 36.06
C ILE A 622 -0.80 -11.62 35.28
N ASP A 623 -0.22 -12.82 35.39
CA ASP A 623 1.09 -13.25 34.89
C ASP A 623 2.30 -12.45 35.42
N GLY A 624 3.48 -13.07 35.35
CA GLY A 624 4.73 -12.64 35.98
C GLY A 624 5.86 -12.24 35.03
N GLY A 625 5.67 -12.29 33.72
CA GLY A 625 6.70 -12.00 32.72
C GLY A 625 7.84 -13.02 32.69
N THR A 626 8.89 -12.70 31.93
CA THR A 626 10.13 -13.50 31.91
C THR A 626 11.01 -13.21 33.14
N GLU A 627 12.02 -14.04 33.35
CA GLU A 627 13.08 -13.81 34.35
C GLU A 627 13.73 -12.41 34.23
N LEU A 628 13.85 -11.86 33.00
CA LEU A 628 14.42 -10.54 32.76
C LEU A 628 13.50 -9.39 33.20
N ASP A 629 12.23 -9.66 33.42
CA ASP A 629 11.21 -8.67 33.77
C ASP A 629 10.96 -8.60 35.29
N SER A 630 11.56 -9.52 36.06
CA SER A 630 11.39 -9.62 37.52
C SER A 630 11.73 -8.32 38.26
N ASP A 631 12.74 -7.57 37.84
CA ASP A 631 13.10 -6.29 38.48
C ASP A 631 12.01 -5.22 38.26
N ASN A 632 11.36 -5.23 37.08
CA ASN A 632 10.25 -4.33 36.78
C ASN A 632 8.97 -4.76 37.52
N LEU A 633 8.68 -6.07 37.57
CA LEU A 633 7.57 -6.62 38.35
C LEU A 633 7.75 -6.33 39.85
N LYS A 634 8.94 -6.59 40.40
CA LYS A 634 9.28 -6.26 41.79
C LYS A 634 9.04 -4.77 42.06
N LYS A 635 9.55 -3.90 41.19
CA LYS A 635 9.38 -2.45 41.31
C LYS A 635 7.91 -2.03 41.25
N ALA A 636 7.08 -2.67 40.42
CA ALA A 636 5.65 -2.40 40.38
C ALA A 636 4.98 -2.79 41.71
N ILE A 637 5.21 -4.01 42.20
CA ILE A 637 4.70 -4.49 43.48
C ILE A 637 5.14 -3.57 44.64
N ASP A 638 6.44 -3.27 44.75
CA ASP A 638 7.03 -2.36 45.74
C ASP A 638 6.44 -0.93 45.70
N THR A 639 5.83 -0.51 44.59
CA THR A 639 5.29 0.85 44.40
C THR A 639 3.78 0.94 44.60
N TYR A 640 3.04 -0.11 44.20
CA TYR A 640 1.58 -0.04 44.08
C TYR A 640 0.82 -0.98 45.03
N VAL A 641 1.44 -2.05 45.55
CA VAL A 641 0.82 -2.92 46.57
C VAL A 641 1.07 -2.34 47.97
N ILE A 642 0.17 -1.46 48.41
CA ILE A 642 0.45 -0.50 49.50
C ILE A 642 0.44 -1.14 50.90
N ASP A 643 -0.44 -2.11 51.17
CA ASP A 643 -0.50 -2.80 52.47
C ASP A 643 0.35 -4.08 52.52
N GLY A 644 0.94 -4.48 51.39
CA GLY A 644 1.78 -5.66 51.25
C GLY A 644 1.01 -6.97 51.13
N VAL A 645 -0.27 -6.95 50.74
CA VAL A 645 -1.06 -8.15 50.42
C VAL A 645 -1.33 -8.22 48.92
N LEU A 646 -1.19 -9.40 48.32
CA LEU A 646 -1.72 -9.67 46.98
C LEU A 646 -2.95 -10.57 47.11
N ASP A 647 -4.14 -10.07 46.81
CA ASP A 647 -5.37 -10.84 46.98
C ASP A 647 -5.50 -11.96 45.95
N LEU A 648 -5.09 -11.72 44.71
CA LEU A 648 -5.27 -12.68 43.62
C LEU A 648 -4.07 -12.73 42.68
N LEU A 649 -3.40 -13.89 42.63
CA LEU A 649 -2.40 -14.23 41.61
C LEU A 649 -3.03 -15.13 40.54
N ILE A 650 -3.04 -14.69 39.29
CA ILE A 650 -3.47 -15.50 38.14
C ILE A 650 -2.25 -15.84 37.30
N ILE A 651 -1.99 -17.13 37.08
CA ILE A 651 -1.03 -17.62 36.09
C ILE A 651 -1.82 -18.27 34.97
N THR A 652 -1.85 -17.64 33.80
CA THR A 652 -2.72 -18.06 32.69
C THR A 652 -2.32 -19.44 32.18
N HIS A 653 -1.03 -19.68 31.94
CA HIS A 653 -0.49 -20.96 31.46
C HIS A 653 1.02 -21.10 31.76
N PRO A 654 1.59 -22.32 31.75
CA PRO A 654 2.96 -22.57 32.23
C PRO A 654 4.05 -22.42 31.16
N ASP A 655 4.02 -21.35 30.34
CA ASP A 655 5.18 -20.97 29.52
C ASP A 655 5.92 -19.77 30.12
N SER A 656 7.24 -19.74 29.91
CA SER A 656 8.18 -19.02 30.79
C SER A 656 7.99 -17.51 30.85
N ASP A 657 7.45 -16.94 29.78
CA ASP A 657 7.11 -15.54 29.58
C ASP A 657 5.84 -15.08 30.34
N HIS A 658 5.19 -16.01 31.07
CA HIS A 658 4.02 -15.75 31.92
C HIS A 658 4.30 -16.00 33.41
N TYR A 659 5.45 -16.56 33.81
CA TYR A 659 5.72 -16.84 35.23
C TYR A 659 7.20 -16.78 35.67
N ALA A 660 8.19 -16.81 34.78
CA ALA A 660 9.59 -16.92 35.18
C ALA A 660 10.08 -15.69 35.97
N GLY A 661 9.48 -14.52 35.75
CA GLY A 661 9.72 -13.34 36.56
C GLY A 661 9.31 -13.51 38.03
N ILE A 662 8.38 -14.42 38.36
CA ILE A 662 8.01 -14.75 39.74
C ILE A 662 8.94 -15.80 40.35
N THR A 663 9.24 -16.86 39.60
CA THR A 663 9.92 -18.06 40.12
C THR A 663 11.44 -17.92 40.16
N SER A 664 12.06 -17.25 39.19
CA SER A 664 13.52 -17.02 39.15
C SER A 664 13.97 -15.80 39.96
N GLY A 665 13.34 -14.64 39.76
CA GLY A 665 13.87 -13.35 40.27
C GLY A 665 13.33 -12.88 41.64
N ASN A 666 12.39 -13.62 42.23
CA ASN A 666 11.84 -13.40 43.57
C ASN A 666 11.27 -11.98 43.85
N PRO A 667 10.29 -11.50 43.05
CA PRO A 667 9.72 -10.16 43.18
C PRO A 667 8.89 -9.99 44.47
N PHE A 668 8.33 -11.07 45.00
CA PHE A 668 7.45 -11.09 46.18
C PHE A 668 8.17 -10.87 47.54
N VAL A 669 9.46 -10.48 47.55
CA VAL A 669 10.28 -10.38 48.79
C VAL A 669 9.74 -9.37 49.83
N ASN A 670 8.93 -8.41 49.41
CA ASN A 670 8.32 -7.39 50.28
C ASN A 670 6.82 -7.65 50.54
N LEU A 671 6.21 -8.66 49.92
CA LEU A 671 4.83 -9.05 50.23
C LEU A 671 4.78 -9.78 51.58
N THR A 672 3.74 -9.49 52.34
CA THR A 672 3.44 -10.11 53.63
C THR A 672 2.56 -11.36 53.47
N ASP A 673 1.70 -11.38 52.45
CA ASP A 673 0.80 -12.49 52.16
C ASP A 673 0.38 -12.51 50.68
N VAL A 674 -0.04 -13.68 50.20
CA VAL A 674 -0.75 -13.85 48.92
C VAL A 674 -1.98 -14.70 49.21
N LYS A 675 -3.19 -14.18 48.98
CA LYS A 675 -4.43 -14.82 49.46
C LYS A 675 -4.86 -15.98 48.57
N MET A 676 -5.09 -15.69 47.29
CA MET A 676 -5.59 -16.67 46.32
C MET A 676 -4.65 -16.79 45.12
N MET A 677 -4.53 -18.00 44.57
CA MET A 677 -3.86 -18.27 43.30
C MET A 677 -4.76 -19.10 42.38
N VAL A 678 -4.88 -18.69 41.11
CA VAL A 678 -5.61 -19.44 40.08
C VAL A 678 -4.68 -19.76 38.92
N THR A 679 -4.68 -21.02 38.47
CA THR A 679 -3.78 -21.50 37.41
C THR A 679 -4.53 -22.23 36.28
N GLY A 680 -3.96 -22.19 35.06
CA GLY A 680 -4.44 -22.99 33.92
C GLY A 680 -4.33 -24.51 34.14
N ASP A 681 -5.05 -25.30 33.35
CA ASP A 681 -5.18 -26.75 33.56
C ASP A 681 -4.03 -27.60 32.96
N ASP A 682 -2.79 -27.33 33.37
CA ASP A 682 -1.60 -28.10 32.98
C ASP A 682 -0.70 -28.38 34.20
N ALA A 683 -0.33 -29.65 34.41
CA ALA A 683 0.44 -30.13 35.56
C ALA A 683 1.87 -29.55 35.69
N SER A 684 2.33 -28.75 34.73
CA SER A 684 3.55 -27.93 34.89
C SER A 684 3.34 -26.82 35.92
N ASN A 685 2.10 -26.35 36.11
CA ASN A 685 1.74 -25.31 37.09
C ASN A 685 1.99 -25.74 38.54
N ASP A 686 1.94 -27.04 38.87
CA ASP A 686 2.26 -27.59 40.19
C ASP A 686 3.58 -27.01 40.75
N SER A 687 4.60 -26.92 39.89
CA SER A 687 5.93 -26.41 40.25
C SER A 687 5.98 -24.90 40.52
N ILE A 688 5.02 -24.14 39.97
CA ILE A 688 4.85 -22.71 40.17
C ILE A 688 4.08 -22.48 41.48
N VAL A 689 3.01 -23.24 41.69
CA VAL A 689 2.22 -23.26 42.93
C VAL A 689 3.10 -23.60 44.14
N ASP A 690 3.93 -24.65 44.05
CA ASP A 690 4.91 -24.99 45.09
C ASP A 690 5.91 -23.86 45.37
N ASN A 691 6.36 -23.13 44.35
CA ASN A 691 7.26 -21.99 44.51
C ASN A 691 6.59 -20.86 45.33
N VAL A 692 5.33 -20.54 45.05
CA VAL A 692 4.58 -19.51 45.78
C VAL A 692 4.21 -19.98 47.19
N LYS A 693 3.68 -21.20 47.34
CA LYS A 693 3.36 -21.82 48.65
C LYS A 693 4.56 -21.93 49.59
N SER A 694 5.77 -22.14 49.05
CA SER A 694 6.99 -22.16 49.86
C SER A 694 7.31 -20.82 50.55
N LYS A 695 6.74 -19.72 50.03
CA LYS A 695 6.85 -18.35 50.56
C LYS A 695 5.60 -17.95 51.36
N PHE A 696 4.41 -18.40 50.91
CA PHE A 696 3.10 -18.08 51.48
C PHE A 696 2.32 -19.36 51.83
N PRO A 697 2.56 -19.98 53.02
CA PRO A 697 1.98 -21.28 53.35
C PRO A 697 0.47 -21.32 53.59
N ASN A 698 -0.20 -20.16 53.58
CA ASN A 698 -1.65 -20.03 53.77
C ASN A 698 -2.42 -19.83 52.44
N LEU A 699 -1.72 -19.85 51.30
CA LEU A 699 -2.29 -19.59 49.98
C LEU A 699 -3.43 -20.57 49.64
N GLU A 700 -4.59 -20.04 49.27
CA GLU A 700 -5.69 -20.80 48.67
C GLU A 700 -5.46 -20.90 47.16
N ASP A 701 -5.13 -22.09 46.65
CA ASP A 701 -4.87 -22.35 45.24
C ASP A 701 -5.99 -23.13 44.56
N TYR A 702 -6.27 -22.78 43.31
CA TYR A 702 -7.26 -23.45 42.45
C TYR A 702 -6.71 -23.67 41.04
N ASN A 703 -6.96 -24.86 40.49
CA ASN A 703 -6.93 -25.09 39.06
C ASN A 703 -8.22 -24.52 38.44
N ILE A 704 -8.13 -23.87 37.28
CA ILE A 704 -9.28 -23.26 36.60
C ILE A 704 -10.43 -24.24 36.33
N SER A 705 -10.14 -25.55 36.16
CA SER A 705 -11.13 -26.62 35.99
C SER A 705 -11.99 -26.89 37.25
N GLU A 706 -11.53 -26.49 38.44
CA GLU A 706 -12.31 -26.54 39.68
C GLU A 706 -13.30 -25.36 39.76
N LEU A 707 -12.90 -24.21 39.20
CA LEU A 707 -13.69 -22.99 39.21
C LEU A 707 -14.76 -23.02 38.11
N VAL A 708 -14.48 -23.51 36.90
CA VAL A 708 -15.39 -23.46 35.76
C VAL A 708 -15.41 -24.74 34.93
N SER A 709 -16.57 -25.09 34.36
CA SER A 709 -16.78 -26.33 33.61
C SER A 709 -17.74 -26.14 32.43
N GLU A 710 -17.94 -27.18 31.61
CA GLU A 710 -18.87 -27.12 30.49
C GLU A 710 -20.32 -26.81 30.93
N GLU A 711 -20.72 -27.21 32.15
CA GLU A 711 -21.98 -26.81 32.75
C GLU A 711 -21.86 -25.46 33.50
N LYS A 712 -20.81 -25.28 34.31
CA LYS A 712 -20.53 -24.06 35.08
C LYS A 712 -19.69 -23.08 34.24
N LYS A 713 -20.31 -22.48 33.21
CA LYS A 713 -19.64 -21.62 32.22
C LYS A 713 -18.85 -20.44 32.80
N THR A 714 -19.26 -19.93 33.96
CA THR A 714 -18.67 -18.74 34.59
C THR A 714 -18.57 -18.96 36.10
N HIS A 715 -17.52 -18.41 36.72
CA HIS A 715 -17.43 -18.26 38.16
C HIS A 715 -16.99 -16.85 38.52
N THR A 716 -17.85 -16.12 39.23
CA THR A 716 -17.63 -14.74 39.64
C THR A 716 -17.04 -14.66 41.04
N LEU A 717 -15.93 -13.93 41.18
CA LEU A 717 -15.41 -13.44 42.44
C LEU A 717 -15.81 -11.96 42.58
N SER A 718 -16.73 -11.66 43.50
CA SER A 718 -17.17 -10.29 43.79
C SER A 718 -16.27 -9.66 44.85
N VAL A 719 -15.76 -8.45 44.58
CA VAL A 719 -14.98 -7.66 45.54
C VAL A 719 -15.90 -6.71 46.31
N ASP A 720 -16.73 -5.97 45.58
CA ASP A 720 -17.80 -5.12 46.14
C ASP A 720 -19.03 -5.09 45.18
N ASP A 721 -19.87 -4.06 45.28
CA ASP A 721 -21.04 -3.85 44.42
C ASP A 721 -20.69 -3.35 43.00
N LYS A 722 -19.43 -2.96 42.75
CA LYS A 722 -18.99 -2.28 41.52
C LYS A 722 -17.91 -3.04 40.78
N PHE A 723 -17.07 -3.81 41.48
CA PHE A 723 -15.91 -4.53 40.95
C PHE A 723 -16.03 -6.05 41.17
N SER A 724 -15.86 -6.82 40.09
CA SER A 724 -15.86 -8.28 40.15
C SER A 724 -15.05 -8.92 39.02
N ILE A 725 -14.56 -10.14 39.25
CA ILE A 725 -13.76 -10.92 38.31
C ILE A 725 -14.56 -12.15 37.90
N ASP A 726 -14.91 -12.27 36.62
CA ASP A 726 -15.44 -13.52 36.05
C ASP A 726 -14.30 -14.37 35.50
N PHE A 727 -14.12 -15.55 36.06
CA PHE A 727 -13.42 -16.66 35.41
C PHE A 727 -14.35 -17.32 34.41
N LEU A 728 -13.87 -17.59 33.20
CA LEU A 728 -14.69 -18.05 32.07
C LEU A 728 -14.23 -19.41 31.55
N TRP A 729 -15.19 -20.34 31.41
CA TRP A 729 -14.97 -21.63 30.76
C TRP A 729 -14.82 -21.48 29.25
N HIS A 730 -13.92 -22.23 28.63
CA HIS A 730 -13.93 -22.43 27.19
C HIS A 730 -13.42 -23.83 26.82
N PRO A 731 -13.77 -24.35 25.62
CA PRO A 731 -13.33 -25.69 25.19
C PRO A 731 -11.81 -25.88 25.09
N GLY A 732 -11.02 -24.79 25.14
CA GLY A 732 -9.57 -24.84 25.13
C GLY A 732 -8.96 -25.55 26.35
N TYR A 733 -9.59 -25.46 27.53
CA TYR A 733 -9.12 -26.19 28.72
C TYR A 733 -9.05 -27.71 28.50
N SER A 734 -9.92 -28.26 27.63
CA SER A 734 -9.99 -29.68 27.31
C SER A 734 -9.04 -30.16 26.20
N VAL A 735 -8.18 -29.30 25.64
CA VAL A 735 -7.18 -29.69 24.62
C VAL A 735 -5.75 -29.57 25.13
N LYS A 736 -4.85 -30.44 24.65
CA LYS A 736 -3.44 -30.47 25.04
C LYS A 736 -2.63 -29.36 24.36
N SER A 737 -2.79 -28.13 24.82
CA SER A 737 -2.04 -26.96 24.37
C SER A 737 -2.07 -25.88 25.45
N LYS A 738 -0.94 -25.63 26.11
CA LYS A 738 -0.79 -24.64 27.18
C LYS A 738 -1.44 -23.29 26.85
N ASN A 739 -1.11 -22.73 25.69
CA ASN A 739 -1.66 -21.48 25.17
C ASN A 739 -3.20 -21.50 25.16
N ASN A 740 -3.80 -22.58 24.63
CA ASN A 740 -5.26 -22.76 24.60
C ASN A 740 -5.86 -23.17 25.95
N GLN A 741 -5.04 -23.46 26.97
CA GLN A 741 -5.47 -23.66 28.36
C GLN A 741 -5.31 -22.38 29.20
N SER A 742 -4.94 -21.25 28.58
CA SER A 742 -4.86 -19.93 29.22
C SER A 742 -6.15 -19.58 29.97
N VAL A 743 -6.02 -19.23 31.26
CA VAL A 743 -7.13 -18.75 32.09
C VAL A 743 -7.78 -17.51 31.45
N ALA A 744 -9.03 -17.64 31.03
CA ALA A 744 -9.83 -16.55 30.48
C ALA A 744 -10.55 -15.79 31.60
N THR A 745 -10.37 -14.47 31.63
CA THR A 745 -10.88 -13.57 32.66
C THR A 745 -11.60 -12.37 32.06
N LEU A 746 -12.67 -11.94 32.73
CA LEU A 746 -13.39 -10.71 32.44
C LEU A 746 -13.57 -9.93 33.76
N LEU A 747 -12.75 -8.89 33.95
CA LEU A 747 -12.88 -7.98 35.08
C LEU A 747 -13.93 -6.92 34.73
N LYS A 748 -14.94 -6.77 35.57
CA LYS A 748 -16.08 -5.88 35.38
C LYS A 748 -15.99 -4.76 36.43
N TYR A 749 -15.98 -3.51 35.99
CA TYR A 749 -16.04 -2.34 36.85
C TYR A 749 -16.98 -1.29 36.27
N LYS A 750 -18.14 -1.09 36.90
CA LYS A 750 -19.25 -0.27 36.36
C LYS A 750 -19.58 -0.70 34.90
N ASN A 751 -19.58 0.22 33.95
CA ASN A 751 -19.77 -0.04 32.52
C ASN A 751 -18.48 -0.51 31.81
N THR A 752 -17.34 -0.65 32.50
CA THR A 752 -16.10 -1.11 31.87
C THR A 752 -15.90 -2.61 32.03
N LYS A 753 -15.47 -3.25 30.93
CA LYS A 753 -15.06 -4.65 30.88
C LYS A 753 -13.60 -4.77 30.41
N LEU A 754 -12.73 -5.30 31.27
CA LEU A 754 -11.37 -5.70 30.91
C LEU A 754 -11.34 -7.20 30.61
N PHE A 755 -11.09 -7.57 29.35
CA PHE A 755 -10.91 -8.96 28.93
C PHE A 755 -9.43 -9.33 28.77
N MET A 756 -9.02 -10.42 29.41
CA MET A 756 -7.66 -10.97 29.33
C MET A 756 -7.72 -12.51 29.34
N ALA A 757 -7.02 -13.16 28.40
CA ALA A 757 -7.00 -14.63 28.29
C ALA A 757 -5.63 -15.18 27.85
N GLY A 758 -4.53 -14.57 28.35
CA GLY A 758 -3.15 -14.97 28.06
C GLY A 758 -2.88 -15.17 26.56
N ASP A 759 -2.44 -16.37 26.22
CA ASP A 759 -1.99 -16.73 24.87
C ASP A 759 -3.00 -17.56 24.07
N MET A 760 -4.26 -17.59 24.55
CA MET A 760 -5.38 -18.29 23.91
C MET A 760 -5.38 -18.10 22.38
N GLU A 761 -5.32 -19.21 21.64
CA GLU A 761 -5.09 -19.20 20.19
C GLU A 761 -6.41 -19.27 19.40
N ARG A 762 -6.31 -19.06 18.08
CA ARG A 762 -7.40 -19.03 17.09
C ARG A 762 -8.43 -20.16 17.26
N ALA A 763 -7.97 -21.37 17.61
CA ALA A 763 -8.84 -22.51 17.83
C ALA A 763 -9.73 -22.32 19.08
N ALA A 764 -9.16 -21.96 20.22
CA ALA A 764 -9.91 -21.62 21.43
C ALA A 764 -10.75 -20.34 21.24
N CYS A 765 -10.18 -19.28 20.64
CA CYS A 765 -10.87 -18.02 20.35
C CYS A 765 -12.18 -18.24 19.56
N ASN A 766 -12.13 -19.02 18.47
CA ASN A 766 -13.31 -19.32 17.65
C ASN A 766 -14.36 -20.19 18.40
N ASN A 767 -13.92 -21.02 19.35
CA ASN A 767 -14.80 -21.82 20.21
C ASN A 767 -15.33 -21.04 21.44
N PHE A 768 -14.68 -19.94 21.81
CA PHE A 768 -15.08 -19.04 22.89
C PHE A 768 -16.34 -18.24 22.51
N ILE A 769 -16.37 -17.70 21.28
CA ILE A 769 -17.48 -16.89 20.75
C ILE A 769 -18.87 -17.55 20.95
N PRO A 770 -19.13 -18.80 20.51
CA PRO A 770 -20.43 -19.46 20.72
C PRO A 770 -20.65 -19.92 22.17
N THR A 771 -19.62 -19.93 23.02
CA THR A 771 -19.74 -20.24 24.44
C THR A 771 -20.25 -19.04 25.24
N HIS A 772 -19.79 -17.83 24.89
CA HIS A 772 -20.12 -16.57 25.58
C HIS A 772 -20.63 -15.49 24.59
N PRO A 773 -21.75 -15.71 23.87
CA PRO A 773 -22.15 -14.85 22.75
C PRO A 773 -22.40 -13.37 23.11
N ASN A 774 -22.68 -13.08 24.39
CA ASN A 774 -22.98 -11.74 24.90
C ASN A 774 -21.94 -11.28 25.95
N LEU A 775 -20.65 -11.54 25.72
CA LEU A 775 -19.57 -11.13 26.62
C LEU A 775 -19.56 -9.60 26.85
N THR A 776 -19.74 -8.86 25.76
CA THR A 776 -19.84 -7.39 25.69
C THR A 776 -21.16 -6.99 25.00
N SER A 777 -21.61 -5.78 25.31
CA SER A 777 -22.77 -5.10 24.74
C SER A 777 -22.32 -3.83 24.00
N GLU A 778 -23.26 -3.02 23.53
CA GLU A 778 -22.95 -1.72 22.91
C GLU A 778 -22.93 -0.56 23.93
N GLU A 779 -23.17 -0.87 25.21
CA GLU A 779 -23.13 0.04 26.37
C GLU A 779 -21.90 -0.19 27.28
N ASP A 780 -21.11 -1.23 27.00
CA ASP A 780 -19.86 -1.52 27.70
C ASP A 780 -18.69 -0.75 27.09
N PHE A 781 -17.82 -0.15 27.92
CA PHE A 781 -16.50 0.30 27.49
C PHE A 781 -15.51 -0.87 27.59
N VAL A 782 -15.00 -1.35 26.45
CA VAL A 782 -14.22 -2.59 26.39
C VAL A 782 -12.72 -2.32 26.35
N ILE A 783 -12.03 -2.74 27.42
CA ILE A 783 -10.56 -2.79 27.49
C ILE A 783 -10.09 -4.19 27.11
N PHE A 784 -9.29 -4.30 26.05
CA PHE A 784 -8.77 -5.58 25.57
C PHE A 784 -7.26 -5.70 25.72
N LYS A 785 -6.81 -6.72 26.47
CA LYS A 785 -5.44 -7.20 26.39
C LYS A 785 -5.29 -8.06 25.14
N ALA A 786 -4.47 -7.60 24.18
CA ALA A 786 -4.14 -8.36 22.98
C ALA A 786 -3.53 -9.72 23.36
N LEU A 787 -4.19 -10.79 22.93
CA LEU A 787 -3.85 -12.17 23.27
C LEU A 787 -2.56 -12.60 22.58
N HIS A 788 -1.78 -13.46 23.23
CA HIS A 788 -0.54 -14.00 22.65
C HIS A 788 0.36 -12.88 22.11
N HIS A 789 0.48 -11.82 22.91
CA HIS A 789 1.25 -10.62 22.62
C HIS A 789 0.91 -10.01 21.23
N ALA A 790 -0.38 -9.93 20.90
CA ALA A 790 -0.90 -9.62 19.56
C ALA A 790 -0.39 -10.58 18.46
N SER A 791 -0.54 -11.90 18.68
CA SER A 791 -0.25 -12.93 17.67
C SER A 791 -1.27 -12.90 16.53
N ASN A 792 -0.79 -13.12 15.30
CA ASN A 792 -1.63 -13.57 14.19
C ASN A 792 -2.22 -14.98 14.46
N GLY A 793 -1.67 -15.73 15.41
CA GLY A 793 -2.20 -16.98 15.91
C GLY A 793 -3.45 -16.86 16.80
N SER A 794 -3.85 -15.66 17.24
CA SER A 794 -4.95 -15.46 18.20
C SER A 794 -5.95 -14.36 17.82
N ASN A 795 -5.43 -13.18 17.42
CA ASN A 795 -6.23 -11.96 17.29
C ASN A 795 -6.86 -11.87 15.90
N ASP A 796 -7.69 -12.85 15.55
CA ASP A 796 -8.35 -12.99 14.25
C ASP A 796 -9.54 -12.03 14.10
N THR A 797 -9.89 -11.68 12.85
CA THR A 797 -11.00 -10.75 12.55
C THR A 797 -12.29 -11.15 13.27
N ASN A 798 -12.68 -12.43 13.21
CA ASN A 798 -13.91 -12.90 13.86
C ASN A 798 -13.90 -12.70 15.39
N PHE A 799 -12.74 -12.84 16.04
CA PHE A 799 -12.62 -12.67 17.49
C PHE A 799 -12.59 -11.20 17.88
N ILE A 800 -11.84 -10.35 17.16
CA ILE A 800 -11.81 -8.91 17.46
C ILE A 800 -13.15 -8.25 17.12
N ASN A 801 -13.85 -8.69 16.07
CA ASN A 801 -15.21 -8.25 15.76
C ASN A 801 -16.24 -8.63 16.83
N TYR A 802 -15.94 -9.63 17.65
CA TYR A 802 -16.75 -10.09 18.78
C TYR A 802 -16.41 -9.34 20.07
N ILE A 803 -15.12 -9.10 20.35
CA ILE A 803 -14.69 -8.30 21.51
C ILE A 803 -15.08 -6.83 21.36
N LYS A 804 -14.93 -6.23 20.16
CA LYS A 804 -15.16 -4.81 19.85
C LYS A 804 -14.44 -3.82 20.82
N PRO A 805 -13.10 -3.81 20.92
CA PRO A 805 -12.41 -3.03 21.95
C PRO A 805 -12.41 -1.50 21.71
N ASP A 806 -12.84 -0.73 22.71
CA ASP A 806 -12.74 0.74 22.78
C ASP A 806 -11.37 1.23 23.29
N PHE A 807 -10.66 0.36 24.02
CA PHE A 807 -9.28 0.54 24.42
C PHE A 807 -8.56 -0.80 24.26
N ALA A 808 -7.29 -0.78 23.84
CA ALA A 808 -6.49 -1.99 23.76
C ALA A 808 -5.04 -1.78 24.19
N PHE A 809 -4.39 -2.84 24.65
CA PHE A 809 -2.95 -2.81 24.92
C PHE A 809 -2.29 -4.15 24.65
N VAL A 810 -1.00 -4.11 24.34
CA VAL A 810 -0.16 -5.30 24.16
C VAL A 810 1.10 -5.19 25.00
N THR A 811 1.32 -6.21 25.85
CA THR A 811 2.63 -6.49 26.44
C THR A 811 3.46 -7.24 25.43
N ALA A 812 4.51 -6.58 24.94
CA ALA A 812 5.55 -7.20 24.14
C ALA A 812 6.79 -6.33 24.24
N GLY A 813 7.95 -6.91 24.57
CA GLY A 813 9.20 -6.17 24.54
C GLY A 813 9.61 -5.83 23.11
N MET A 814 10.29 -4.69 22.94
CA MET A 814 10.89 -4.32 21.66
C MET A 814 12.00 -5.32 21.30
N LYS A 815 11.65 -6.35 20.52
CA LYS A 815 12.60 -7.38 20.08
C LYS A 815 13.51 -6.81 18.99
N LEU A 816 14.81 -6.77 19.26
CA LEU A 816 15.81 -6.17 18.38
C LEU A 816 16.46 -7.23 17.47
N SER A 817 16.84 -6.84 16.25
CA SER A 817 17.34 -7.76 15.20
C SER A 817 18.87 -7.88 15.16
N ASP A 818 19.60 -6.85 15.57
CA ASP A 818 21.01 -6.63 15.26
C ASP A 818 21.74 -5.77 16.31
N SER A 819 23.02 -5.49 16.07
CA SER A 819 23.88 -4.64 16.91
C SER A 819 23.46 -3.16 16.93
N ASP A 820 22.73 -2.72 15.90
CA ASP A 820 22.36 -1.31 15.70
C ASP A 820 21.03 -0.99 16.39
N ASN A 821 20.47 -1.98 17.10
CA ASN A 821 19.21 -1.93 17.83
C ASN A 821 18.02 -1.59 16.90
N THR A 822 17.97 -2.23 15.73
CA THR A 822 16.79 -2.16 14.87
C THR A 822 15.66 -3.04 15.42
N PRO A 823 14.39 -2.57 15.36
CA PRO A 823 13.23 -3.41 15.64
C PRO A 823 13.10 -4.59 14.67
N ASN A 824 12.77 -5.77 15.20
CA ASN A 824 12.42 -6.94 14.39
C ASN A 824 10.94 -6.87 13.98
N TYR A 825 10.66 -6.37 12.78
CA TYR A 825 9.31 -6.21 12.21
C TYR A 825 8.54 -7.52 11.96
N LYS A 826 9.13 -8.69 12.26
CA LYS A 826 8.47 -10.01 12.21
C LYS A 826 8.27 -10.62 13.62
N ALA A 827 8.51 -9.84 14.67
CA ALA A 827 8.21 -10.20 16.05
C ALA A 827 6.85 -9.63 16.49
N HIS A 828 6.47 -9.95 17.72
CA HIS A 828 5.30 -9.38 18.39
C HIS A 828 5.51 -7.89 18.70
N PRO A 829 4.47 -7.03 18.57
CA PRO A 829 3.14 -7.35 18.08
C PRO A 829 3.10 -7.49 16.56
N TYR A 830 2.39 -8.50 16.03
CA TYR A 830 2.29 -8.68 14.57
C TYR A 830 1.46 -7.56 13.95
N LEU A 831 1.90 -7.07 12.79
CA LEU A 831 1.27 -5.93 12.12
C LEU A 831 -0.21 -6.16 11.81
N ASP A 832 -0.59 -7.35 11.31
CA ASP A 832 -1.98 -7.60 10.92
C ASP A 832 -2.89 -7.77 12.14
N ALA A 833 -2.39 -8.35 13.23
CA ALA A 833 -3.09 -8.40 14.51
C ALA A 833 -3.28 -6.99 15.09
N SER A 834 -2.22 -6.17 15.04
CA SER A 834 -2.25 -4.76 15.42
C SER A 834 -3.27 -3.97 14.60
N ILE A 835 -3.30 -4.15 13.27
CA ILE A 835 -4.29 -3.54 12.37
C ILE A 835 -5.71 -4.01 12.70
N ARG A 836 -5.93 -5.30 12.99
CA ARG A 836 -7.26 -5.82 13.36
C ARG A 836 -7.75 -5.29 14.71
N ILE A 837 -6.86 -5.02 15.67
CA ILE A 837 -7.20 -4.36 16.95
C ILE A 837 -7.44 -2.86 16.74
N GLY A 838 -6.56 -2.20 15.97
CA GLY A 838 -6.73 -0.82 15.51
C GLY A 838 -7.94 -0.59 14.59
N ASN A 839 -8.60 -1.67 14.15
CA ASN A 839 -9.87 -1.62 13.44
C ASN A 839 -11.10 -1.41 14.35
N TYR A 840 -10.88 -1.19 15.65
CA TYR A 840 -11.93 -0.84 16.62
C TYR A 840 -11.57 0.38 17.46
N THR A 841 -10.31 0.52 17.89
CA THR A 841 -9.86 1.65 18.71
C THR A 841 -8.55 2.27 18.25
N THR A 842 -8.48 3.60 18.34
CA THR A 842 -7.23 4.37 18.25
C THR A 842 -6.38 4.25 19.51
N GLN A 843 -7.00 4.00 20.67
CA GLN A 843 -6.38 3.85 21.98
C GLN A 843 -5.71 2.47 22.16
N TYR A 844 -4.87 2.09 21.20
CA TYR A 844 -4.11 0.84 21.22
C TYR A 844 -2.66 1.12 21.61
N TYR A 845 -2.23 0.65 22.79
CA TYR A 845 -0.90 0.94 23.35
C TYR A 845 0.06 -0.28 23.36
N TRP A 846 1.36 -0.03 23.27
CA TRP A 846 2.39 -1.09 23.24
C TRP A 846 3.54 -0.80 24.23
N SER A 847 3.77 -1.69 25.19
CA SER A 847 4.81 -1.50 26.22
C SER A 847 6.24 -1.44 25.67
N GLY A 848 6.53 -2.11 24.53
CA GLY A 848 7.82 -2.00 23.84
C GLY A 848 8.16 -0.60 23.30
N VAL A 849 7.15 0.26 23.13
CA VAL A 849 7.32 1.69 22.81
C VAL A 849 7.26 2.54 24.09
N CYS A 850 6.21 2.36 24.89
CA CYS A 850 5.86 3.27 25.99
C CYS A 850 6.60 2.99 27.32
N GLY A 851 7.24 1.81 27.44
CA GLY A 851 7.67 1.24 28.73
C GLY A 851 6.49 0.65 29.49
N GLN A 852 6.59 0.61 30.82
CA GLN A 852 5.46 0.24 31.68
C GLN A 852 4.30 1.20 31.42
N LEU A 853 3.13 0.66 31.09
CA LEU A 853 1.89 1.41 30.90
C LEU A 853 1.09 1.39 32.20
N ASN A 854 0.80 2.57 32.75
CA ASN A 854 -0.26 2.73 33.75
C ASN A 854 -1.53 3.17 33.00
N ILE A 855 -2.57 2.33 33.01
CA ILE A 855 -3.86 2.58 32.37
C ILE A 855 -4.88 2.82 33.48
N VAL A 856 -5.39 4.05 33.61
CA VAL A 856 -6.35 4.44 34.64
C VAL A 856 -7.75 4.36 34.06
N CYS A 857 -8.62 3.55 34.68
CA CYS A 857 -10.01 3.40 34.28
C CYS A 857 -10.96 4.01 35.32
N ASN A 858 -11.94 4.79 34.87
CA ASN A 858 -12.95 5.44 35.72
C ASN A 858 -14.34 4.77 35.67
N GLY A 859 -14.45 3.62 34.99
CA GLY A 859 -15.70 2.85 34.82
C GLY A 859 -16.46 3.14 33.53
N TYR A 860 -16.09 4.20 32.80
CA TYR A 860 -16.71 4.58 31.51
C TYR A 860 -15.68 4.82 30.41
N THR A 861 -14.43 5.09 30.79
CA THR A 861 -13.31 5.42 29.91
C THR A 861 -11.99 4.97 30.56
N ALA A 862 -10.96 4.75 29.74
CA ALA A 862 -9.60 4.51 30.19
C ALA A 862 -8.60 5.45 29.52
N THR A 863 -7.60 5.91 30.27
CA THR A 863 -6.49 6.74 29.77
C THR A 863 -5.16 6.07 30.09
N ALA A 864 -4.16 6.21 29.21
CA ALA A 864 -2.88 5.51 29.34
C ALA A 864 -1.70 6.46 29.52
N LYS A 865 -0.72 6.04 30.33
CA LYS A 865 0.56 6.74 30.44
C LYS A 865 1.71 5.75 30.60
N GLY A 866 2.62 5.75 29.63
CA GLY A 866 3.91 5.08 29.72
C GLY A 866 4.86 5.80 30.67
N LEU A 867 5.62 5.02 31.43
CA LEU A 867 6.71 5.54 32.28
C LEU A 867 8.01 5.79 31.49
N GLY A 868 8.08 5.32 30.25
CA GLY A 868 9.22 5.39 29.34
C GLY A 868 9.99 4.07 29.32
N ARG A 869 10.20 3.51 28.12
CA ARG A 869 10.90 2.24 27.92
C ARG A 869 12.37 2.28 28.36
N SER A 870 12.86 1.17 28.88
CA SER A 870 14.26 0.94 29.25
C SER A 870 15.20 0.95 28.03
N LYS A 871 14.81 0.32 26.91
CA LYS A 871 15.67 0.15 25.73
C LYS A 871 15.51 1.23 24.67
N ASP A 872 16.63 1.60 24.05
CA ASP A 872 16.63 2.41 22.83
C ASP A 872 16.31 1.52 21.62
N TYR A 873 15.71 2.11 20.58
CA TYR A 873 15.61 1.48 19.26
C TYR A 873 15.81 2.56 18.17
N TYR A 874 16.23 2.11 16.99
CA TYR A 874 16.58 2.99 15.86
C TYR A 874 15.84 2.56 14.60
N VAL A 875 15.37 3.53 13.81
CA VAL A 875 14.67 3.30 12.54
C VAL A 875 15.54 3.78 11.38
N TYR A 876 15.72 2.95 10.36
CA TYR A 876 16.47 3.32 9.16
C TYR A 876 15.68 4.29 8.29
N ASN A 877 16.17 5.52 8.12
CA ASN A 877 15.56 6.52 7.26
C ASN A 877 16.15 6.45 5.84
N LYS A 878 15.44 5.79 4.93
CA LYS A 878 15.80 5.60 3.51
C LYS A 878 16.15 6.88 2.74
N ASN A 879 15.65 8.05 3.17
CA ASN A 879 15.89 9.34 2.51
C ASN A 879 17.24 9.97 2.92
N THR A 880 17.81 9.53 4.04
CA THR A 880 19.10 10.04 4.59
C THR A 880 20.21 8.98 4.57
N GLY A 881 19.85 7.69 4.60
CA GLY A 881 20.79 6.59 4.81
C GLY A 881 21.19 6.36 6.28
N GLU A 882 20.56 7.07 7.22
CA GLU A 882 20.93 7.06 8.64
C GLU A 882 19.91 6.32 9.52
N TYR A 883 20.39 5.76 10.63
CA TYR A 883 19.56 5.16 11.68
C TYR A 883 19.17 6.22 12.71
N ILE A 884 17.90 6.63 12.70
CA ILE A 884 17.38 7.67 13.60
C ILE A 884 16.90 7.03 14.90
N LYS A 885 17.44 7.49 16.03
CA LYS A 885 17.02 7.08 17.37
C LYS A 885 15.60 7.56 17.65
N ALA A 886 14.73 6.65 18.08
CA ALA A 886 13.38 6.98 18.51
C ALA A 886 13.38 7.64 19.90
N ASP A 887 12.56 8.68 20.08
CA ASP A 887 12.56 9.55 21.27
C ASP A 887 11.69 8.97 22.40
N LYS A 888 12.36 8.41 23.41
CA LYS A 888 11.75 7.81 24.60
C LYS A 888 10.83 8.73 25.40
N GLU A 889 11.06 10.05 25.40
CA GLU A 889 10.22 10.97 26.19
C GLU A 889 8.95 11.33 25.42
N LYS A 890 9.07 11.57 24.10
CA LYS A 890 7.90 11.78 23.23
C LYS A 890 7.01 10.55 23.17
N GLU A 891 7.59 9.36 23.19
CA GLU A 891 6.87 8.10 23.08
C GLU A 891 6.30 7.54 24.40
N LYS A 892 6.22 8.34 25.47
CA LYS A 892 5.56 7.93 26.73
C LYS A 892 4.04 7.86 26.63
N THR A 893 3.43 8.74 25.86
CA THR A 893 1.96 8.90 25.76
C THR A 893 1.45 8.66 24.34
N VAL A 894 2.23 7.97 23.51
CA VAL A 894 1.82 7.60 22.15
C VAL A 894 1.13 6.25 22.16
N THR A 895 0.11 6.13 21.32
CA THR A 895 -0.45 4.84 20.91
C THR A 895 0.51 4.14 19.92
N TYR A 896 0.29 2.85 19.66
CA TYR A 896 1.07 2.03 18.74
C TYR A 896 1.21 2.68 17.35
N PHE A 897 0.15 3.33 16.86
CA PHE A 897 0.12 3.95 15.54
C PHE A 897 0.76 5.37 15.51
N GLU A 898 0.87 6.08 16.64
CA GLU A 898 1.62 7.35 16.75
C GLU A 898 3.12 7.09 16.80
N SER A 899 3.50 5.91 17.29
CA SER A 899 4.89 5.55 17.57
C SER A 899 5.81 5.84 16.39
N TYR A 900 7.04 6.25 16.72
CA TYR A 900 8.05 6.53 15.70
C TYR A 900 8.33 5.27 14.87
N PHE A 901 8.26 4.08 15.50
CA PHE A 901 8.22 2.76 14.89
C PHE A 901 7.15 2.64 13.79
N TYR A 902 5.87 2.89 14.08
CA TYR A 902 4.83 2.72 13.07
C TYR A 902 4.97 3.76 11.96
N GLN A 903 5.06 5.04 12.33
CA GLN A 903 5.09 6.15 11.37
C GLN A 903 6.34 6.18 10.49
N ASN A 904 7.48 5.64 10.93
CA ASN A 904 8.74 5.73 10.18
C ASN A 904 9.29 4.37 9.71
N ALA A 905 9.00 3.27 10.41
CA ALA A 905 9.46 1.94 9.99
C ALA A 905 8.38 1.18 9.20
N ILE A 906 7.14 1.17 9.67
CA ILE A 906 6.05 0.44 8.99
C ILE A 906 5.54 1.22 7.77
N VAL A 907 5.17 2.49 7.94
CA VAL A 907 4.52 3.30 6.88
C VAL A 907 5.45 3.64 5.72
N ASN A 908 6.78 3.73 5.94
CA ASN A 908 7.75 4.16 4.92
C ASN A 908 8.53 3.00 4.25
N MET A 909 8.23 1.73 4.54
CA MET A 909 8.96 0.58 3.97
C MET A 909 8.53 0.25 2.52
N ASP A 910 9.37 0.63 1.55
CA ASP A 910 9.24 0.18 0.16
C ASP A 910 9.89 -1.19 -0.05
N LYS A 911 9.12 -2.28 0.18
CA LYS A 911 9.49 -3.68 -0.13
C LYS A 911 10.71 -4.18 0.69
N PRO A 912 11.17 -5.45 0.54
CA PRO A 912 10.52 -6.63 -0.04
C PRO A 912 10.15 -7.70 1.01
N ASN A 913 10.37 -7.44 2.30
CA ASN A 913 10.46 -8.49 3.34
C ASN A 913 9.10 -8.97 3.91
N LEU A 914 7.99 -8.52 3.31
CA LEU A 914 6.59 -8.78 3.71
C LEU A 914 5.84 -9.69 2.70
N ALA A 915 6.56 -10.41 1.83
CA ALA A 915 6.02 -11.17 0.68
C ALA A 915 5.12 -12.40 1.02
N GLY A 916 4.60 -12.50 2.24
CA GLY A 916 3.57 -13.45 2.66
C GLY A 916 2.47 -12.82 3.52
N VAL A 917 2.43 -11.49 3.62
CA VAL A 917 1.45 -10.74 4.42
C VAL A 917 0.33 -10.26 3.50
N SER A 918 -0.81 -10.94 3.54
CA SER A 918 -2.03 -10.47 2.86
C SER A 918 -2.63 -9.31 3.64
N LEU A 919 -2.29 -8.09 3.23
CA LEU A 919 -2.81 -6.85 3.81
C LEU A 919 -4.28 -6.64 3.41
N TYR A 920 -5.19 -7.35 4.07
CA TYR A 920 -6.63 -7.06 4.01
C TYR A 920 -6.89 -5.70 4.68
N CYS A 921 -7.04 -4.64 3.88
CA CYS A 921 -7.23 -3.24 4.30
C CYS A 921 -8.37 -2.55 3.53
#